data_AF-A0A8H5GQ25-F1
#
_entry.id   AF-A0A8H5GQ25-F1
#
_cell.length_a   1.000
_cell.length_b   1.000
_cell.length_c   1.000
_cell.angle_alpha   90.00
_cell.angle_beta   90.00
_cell.angle_gamma   90.00
#
_symmetry.space_group_name_H-M   'P 1'
#
loop_
_entity.id
_entity.type
_entity.pdbx_description
1 polymer ?
#
loop_
_entity_poly.entity_id
_entity_poly.type
_entity_poly.pdbx_seq_one_letter_code
_entity_poly.pdbx_strand_id
1 'polypeptide(L)'
;MADKSPKIEINFMFANIKKHVLVSDPREPVLCFGKGPLWTKFNQSVREQSKSSQKYRFLIPPAPIIYGPSTHLWERVANLLPPQYFSGEWEVWETGAYPRELTEAGPFVDVFVVPISQYETLSEEEDKLTELRVSNISKRDAETPSIGARPSIFADRQKRNPIAMGRPKTAHHYGIPIPLLHPAFAKFKEDIVSGPIDTQLSTLAFRWTRELSEFFGGEPEREAKFHQLLSELLDGFRISKKRFSGYTTDGGIDPKESMQNFIDLYVKPLLVEVKVETTCGGVDAILECVLYDLEAMRLSLTNDKFGGSWRKTRLPSMIVIHNGPNIQVLGAVWLADQYVEVLSPSLPLYFNEFDTEAFERLLRFMTSLRTLFRSLLEIYQDPEQHAVQHDQVTFPYPSSYDIFDGSVESSTEVGTPSAAEDIIGSSSAEVSSTEAITASSTKADVGTSPEDEPVTESSPQSRLKVQFCYTERVDPIRLVFKACTTDGENIIIKFGYGRYGLEAHRAAGEAGLAPALLGYSKLTGGWWMAAMELLHEGFQSCAKIGVNRSCKSVIGSSIRAFHSMGFVHGDLRASNILVRRYDDQWECRLIDFDWAGYNGQVKYPYGVYRTSSMFRPMANMDQLPITVEHDEATLANMLTECRK
;
A
#
# COMPACT_ATOMS: atom_id res chain seq x y z
N MET A 1 54.27 9.73 -29.75
CA MET A 1 53.49 9.63 -28.50
C MET A 1 52.11 9.12 -28.88
N ALA A 2 51.78 7.89 -28.50
CA ALA A 2 50.47 7.31 -28.79
C ALA A 2 49.45 7.89 -27.80
N ASP A 3 48.41 8.50 -28.35
CA ASP A 3 47.27 9.05 -27.62
C ASP A 3 46.60 7.94 -26.80
N LYS A 4 46.67 8.06 -25.46
CA LYS A 4 46.07 7.14 -24.49
C LYS A 4 44.70 7.67 -24.04
N SER A 5 43.88 8.11 -24.99
CA SER A 5 42.48 8.37 -24.73
C SER A 5 41.77 7.03 -24.45
N PRO A 6 40.93 6.91 -23.40
CA PRO A 6 40.21 5.68 -23.11
C PRO A 6 39.31 5.32 -24.30
N LYS A 7 39.48 4.11 -24.86
CA LYS A 7 38.56 3.56 -25.86
C LYS A 7 37.23 3.28 -25.18
N ILE A 8 36.28 4.20 -25.32
CA ILE A 8 34.89 3.99 -24.93
C ILE A 8 34.27 3.09 -26.01
N GLU A 9 33.83 1.89 -25.64
CA GLU A 9 33.03 1.03 -26.54
C GLU A 9 31.61 1.60 -26.68
N ILE A 10 31.10 1.68 -27.91
CA ILE A 10 29.82 2.31 -28.24
C ILE A 10 28.99 1.31 -29.06
N ASN A 11 27.77 1.01 -28.62
CA ASN A 11 26.73 0.35 -29.42
C ASN A 11 25.68 1.39 -29.82
N PHE A 12 25.15 1.30 -31.03
CA PHE A 12 24.39 2.39 -31.66
C PHE A 12 22.87 2.15 -31.64
N MET A 13 22.07 3.21 -31.49
CA MET A 13 20.61 3.21 -31.70
C MET A 13 20.28 4.07 -32.92
N PHE A 14 19.76 3.46 -34.00
CA PHE A 14 19.52 4.17 -35.26
C PHE A 14 18.08 4.67 -35.36
N ALA A 15 17.90 5.95 -35.65
CA ALA A 15 16.63 6.54 -36.06
C ALA A 15 16.83 7.32 -37.37
N ASN A 16 15.90 7.19 -38.32
CA ASN A 16 15.95 7.92 -39.58
C ASN A 16 15.37 9.33 -39.39
N ILE A 17 16.21 10.35 -39.50
CA ILE A 17 15.83 11.75 -39.33
C ILE A 17 16.01 12.49 -40.66
N LYS A 18 14.98 13.21 -41.10
CA LYS A 18 15.04 14.14 -42.23
C LYS A 18 14.62 15.51 -41.78
N LYS A 19 15.46 16.52 -42.02
CA LYS A 19 15.18 17.94 -41.70
C LYS A 19 14.72 18.14 -40.24
N HIS A 20 15.44 17.53 -39.29
CA HIS A 20 15.14 17.62 -37.85
C HIS A 20 13.80 17.01 -37.40
N VAL A 21 13.17 16.16 -38.22
CA VAL A 21 11.94 15.45 -37.89
C VAL A 21 12.14 13.94 -38.06
N LEU A 22 11.63 13.15 -37.10
CA LEU A 22 11.68 11.69 -37.12
C LEU A 22 10.81 11.14 -38.26
N VAL A 23 11.37 10.28 -39.10
CA VAL A 23 10.69 9.71 -40.27
C VAL A 23 10.13 8.31 -40.01
N SER A 24 10.65 7.58 -39.01
CA SER A 24 10.17 6.24 -38.60
C SER A 24 10.42 5.98 -37.10
N ASP A 25 9.40 5.50 -36.37
CA ASP A 25 9.44 5.20 -34.92
C ASP A 25 10.28 3.93 -34.64
N PRO A 26 11.23 3.95 -33.67
CA PRO A 26 11.99 2.77 -33.27
C PRO A 26 11.16 1.63 -32.64
N ARG A 27 9.87 1.84 -32.35
CA ARG A 27 8.95 0.80 -31.81
C ARG A 27 8.21 -0.03 -32.87
N GLU A 28 8.38 0.22 -34.16
CA GLU A 28 7.86 -0.73 -35.16
C GLU A 28 8.72 -2.03 -35.15
N PRO A 29 8.11 -3.21 -34.92
CA PRO A 29 8.80 -4.45 -34.52
C PRO A 29 9.64 -5.11 -35.63
N VAL A 30 9.86 -4.44 -36.75
CA VAL A 30 10.51 -5.05 -37.93
C VAL A 30 12.02 -4.81 -37.95
N LEU A 31 12.57 -3.97 -37.06
CA LEU A 31 14.00 -3.59 -37.07
C LEU A 31 14.63 -3.59 -35.67
N CYS A 32 14.75 -4.77 -35.05
CA CYS A 32 15.54 -4.94 -33.81
C CYS A 32 17.02 -5.21 -34.11
N PHE A 33 17.89 -4.55 -33.35
CA PHE A 33 19.36 -4.64 -33.48
C PHE A 33 19.99 -5.36 -32.29
N GLY A 34 20.68 -6.44 -32.61
CA GLY A 34 21.45 -7.30 -31.70
C GLY A 34 21.92 -8.52 -32.49
N LYS A 35 23.03 -9.16 -32.09
CA LYS A 35 23.56 -10.35 -32.77
C LYS A 35 22.49 -11.46 -32.80
N GLY A 36 21.87 -11.67 -33.95
CA GLY A 36 20.83 -12.67 -34.16
C GLY A 36 20.39 -12.77 -35.63
N PRO A 37 19.56 -13.75 -36.01
CA PRO A 37 19.24 -14.08 -37.41
C PRO A 37 18.62 -12.94 -38.23
N LEU A 38 18.02 -11.95 -37.56
CA LEU A 38 17.38 -10.79 -38.18
C LEU A 38 18.35 -9.62 -38.46
N TRP A 39 19.54 -9.59 -37.84
CA TRP A 39 20.67 -8.69 -38.19
C TRP A 39 21.07 -8.84 -39.66
N THR A 40 21.01 -10.06 -40.17
CA THR A 40 21.34 -10.39 -41.57
C THR A 40 20.31 -9.82 -42.54
N LYS A 41 19.01 -9.79 -42.17
CA LYS A 41 17.93 -9.20 -42.98
C LYS A 41 18.00 -7.67 -43.01
N PHE A 42 18.31 -7.02 -41.90
CA PHE A 42 18.50 -5.56 -41.88
C PHE A 42 19.70 -5.12 -42.73
N ASN A 43 20.85 -5.78 -42.57
CA ASN A 43 22.01 -5.53 -43.43
C ASN A 43 21.68 -5.76 -44.90
N GLN A 44 20.80 -6.72 -45.22
CA GLN A 44 20.36 -6.93 -46.59
C GLN A 44 19.53 -5.75 -47.10
N SER A 45 18.56 -5.22 -46.35
CA SER A 45 17.76 -4.05 -46.76
C SER A 45 18.59 -2.77 -46.86
N VAL A 46 19.54 -2.54 -45.94
CA VAL A 46 20.48 -1.40 -46.02
C VAL A 46 21.48 -1.59 -47.15
N ARG A 47 22.00 -2.80 -47.40
CA ARG A 47 22.88 -3.09 -48.55
C ARG A 47 22.14 -3.00 -49.89
N GLU A 48 20.85 -3.31 -49.93
CA GLU A 48 20.00 -3.15 -51.09
C GLU A 48 19.70 -1.67 -51.36
N GLN A 49 19.56 -0.84 -50.32
CA GLN A 49 19.45 0.63 -50.43
C GLN A 49 20.81 1.33 -50.69
N SER A 50 21.93 0.74 -50.24
CA SER A 50 23.29 1.25 -50.45
C SER A 50 23.83 1.02 -51.85
N LYS A 51 23.02 0.47 -52.78
CA LYS A 51 23.33 0.50 -54.22
C LYS A 51 23.34 1.92 -54.79
N SER A 52 22.90 2.92 -54.01
CA SER A 52 23.18 4.33 -54.26
C SER A 52 24.13 4.87 -53.17
N SER A 53 25.10 5.67 -53.59
CA SER A 53 26.18 6.28 -52.79
C SER A 53 25.65 7.29 -51.77
N GLN A 54 24.98 6.81 -50.73
CA GLN A 54 24.35 7.62 -49.69
C GLN A 54 25.34 7.88 -48.54
N LYS A 55 25.62 9.14 -48.26
CA LYS A 55 26.51 9.57 -47.16
C LYS A 55 25.71 9.71 -45.85
N TYR A 56 26.27 9.25 -44.74
CA TYR A 56 25.65 9.36 -43.41
C TYR A 56 26.31 10.47 -42.58
N ARG A 57 25.51 11.10 -41.71
CA ARG A 57 25.97 12.11 -40.75
C ARG A 57 25.62 11.64 -39.35
N PHE A 58 26.63 11.50 -38.48
CA PHE A 58 26.42 11.03 -37.12
C PHE A 58 26.27 12.22 -36.16
N LEU A 59 25.25 12.13 -35.32
CA LEU A 59 24.95 13.06 -34.24
C LEU A 59 25.40 12.43 -32.92
N ILE A 60 26.40 13.04 -32.29
CA ILE A 60 26.92 12.57 -30.99
C ILE A 60 26.77 13.71 -29.98
N PRO A 61 25.96 13.55 -28.92
CA PRO A 61 25.78 14.60 -27.94
C PRO A 61 27.06 14.80 -27.12
N PRO A 62 27.43 16.05 -26.78
CA PRO A 62 28.63 16.35 -26.00
C PRO A 62 28.51 15.96 -24.51
N ALA A 63 27.30 15.66 -24.04
CA ALA A 63 27.00 15.24 -22.67
C ALA A 63 25.98 14.07 -22.66
N PRO A 64 25.96 13.23 -21.62
CA PRO A 64 24.93 12.20 -21.42
C PRO A 64 23.51 12.77 -21.47
N ILE A 65 22.61 12.08 -22.16
CA ILE A 65 21.17 12.40 -22.07
C ILE A 65 20.64 11.75 -20.79
N ILE A 66 20.33 12.57 -19.79
CA ILE A 66 19.89 12.10 -18.47
C ILE A 66 18.34 11.99 -18.48
N TYR A 67 17.83 10.78 -18.19
CA TYR A 67 16.45 10.38 -17.85
C TYR A 67 15.25 10.84 -18.72
N GLY A 68 14.33 9.91 -19.02
CA GLY A 68 12.92 10.16 -19.38
C GLY A 68 12.44 9.41 -20.63
N PRO A 69 11.11 9.30 -20.86
CA PRO A 69 10.50 8.38 -21.81
C PRO A 69 11.01 8.56 -23.25
N SER A 70 11.06 7.46 -24.01
CA SER A 70 11.55 7.42 -25.39
C SER A 70 10.82 8.39 -26.33
N THR A 71 9.58 8.75 -26.01
CA THR A 71 8.72 9.69 -26.75
C THR A 71 9.21 11.13 -26.74
N HIS A 72 9.95 11.56 -25.70
CA HIS A 72 10.52 12.92 -25.58
C HIS A 72 12.04 12.96 -25.75
N LEU A 73 12.66 11.82 -26.06
CA LEU A 73 14.10 11.73 -26.32
C LEU A 73 14.53 12.76 -27.38
N TRP A 74 13.77 12.89 -28.46
CA TRP A 74 14.16 13.69 -29.62
C TRP A 74 13.98 15.20 -29.44
N GLU A 75 13.00 15.65 -28.65
CA GLU A 75 12.86 17.06 -28.28
C GLU A 75 14.06 17.52 -27.41
N ARG A 76 14.61 16.63 -26.59
CA ARG A 76 15.80 16.90 -25.79
C ARG A 76 17.06 16.88 -26.63
N VAL A 77 17.19 15.91 -27.54
CA VAL A 77 18.28 15.89 -28.53
C VAL A 77 18.31 17.18 -29.35
N ALA A 78 17.14 17.71 -29.74
CA ALA A 78 17.03 18.96 -30.49
C ALA A 78 17.40 20.23 -29.68
N ASN A 79 17.33 20.16 -28.34
CA ASN A 79 17.63 21.27 -27.42
C ASN A 79 19.04 21.20 -26.82
N LEU A 80 19.81 20.13 -27.08
CA LEU A 80 21.22 20.10 -26.73
C LEU A 80 21.97 21.08 -27.63
N LEU A 81 22.79 21.95 -27.00
CA LEU A 81 23.75 22.83 -27.68
C LEU A 81 24.45 22.08 -28.83
N PRO A 82 24.76 22.75 -29.95
CA PRO A 82 24.76 22.14 -31.28
C PRO A 82 25.52 20.81 -31.31
N PRO A 83 24.88 19.72 -31.77
CA PRO A 83 25.53 18.41 -31.82
C PRO A 83 26.76 18.48 -32.72
N GLN A 84 27.85 17.84 -32.32
CA GLN A 84 29.01 17.68 -33.20
C GLN A 84 28.65 16.70 -34.30
N TYR A 85 28.95 17.07 -35.54
CA TYR A 85 28.60 16.31 -36.73
C TYR A 85 29.83 15.57 -37.24
N PHE A 86 29.66 14.30 -37.62
CA PHE A 86 30.75 13.47 -38.11
C PHE A 86 30.37 12.73 -39.41
N SER A 87 31.29 12.58 -40.38
CA SER A 87 31.07 11.82 -41.62
C SER A 87 32.08 10.69 -41.82
N GLY A 88 31.66 9.62 -42.50
CA GLY A 88 32.54 8.58 -43.02
C GLY A 88 31.86 7.73 -44.09
N GLU A 89 32.64 7.09 -44.96
CA GLU A 89 32.20 5.99 -45.82
C GLU A 89 32.46 4.67 -45.08
N TRP A 90 31.47 3.79 -44.96
CA TRP A 90 31.56 2.63 -44.08
C TRP A 90 31.24 1.32 -44.79
N GLU A 91 32.24 0.45 -44.86
CA GLU A 91 32.12 -0.96 -45.22
C GLU A 91 32.55 -1.81 -44.01
N VAL A 92 31.58 -2.41 -43.32
CA VAL A 92 31.72 -3.46 -42.28
C VAL A 92 32.13 -3.02 -40.85
N TRP A 93 31.43 -3.56 -39.85
CA TRP A 93 31.51 -3.23 -38.42
C TRP A 93 32.63 -4.01 -37.70
N GLU A 94 33.75 -3.35 -37.40
CA GLU A 94 34.71 -3.75 -36.34
C GLU A 94 34.91 -2.58 -35.36
N THR A 95 35.37 -2.86 -34.15
CA THR A 95 35.65 -1.87 -33.09
C THR A 95 36.60 -0.79 -33.60
N GLY A 96 36.16 0.48 -33.65
CA GLY A 96 36.88 1.58 -34.29
C GLY A 96 36.96 2.86 -33.45
N ALA A 97 37.83 3.80 -33.85
CA ALA A 97 37.96 5.11 -33.20
C ALA A 97 36.78 6.04 -33.54
N TYR A 98 36.58 7.09 -32.73
CA TYR A 98 35.55 8.13 -32.95
C TYR A 98 35.62 8.67 -34.39
N PRO A 99 34.47 8.89 -35.06
CA PRO A 99 34.47 9.44 -36.41
C PRO A 99 35.00 10.90 -36.41
N ARG A 100 35.45 11.41 -37.58
CA ARG A 100 36.03 12.76 -37.73
C ARG A 100 34.97 13.83 -38.01
N GLU A 101 35.18 15.04 -37.47
CA GLU A 101 34.28 16.19 -37.64
C GLU A 101 34.00 16.50 -39.12
N LEU A 102 32.75 16.85 -39.42
CA LEU A 102 32.24 17.11 -40.77
C LEU A 102 32.63 18.51 -41.25
N THR A 103 33.24 18.61 -42.43
CA THR A 103 33.60 19.89 -43.07
C THR A 103 32.86 20.18 -44.38
N GLU A 104 32.00 19.27 -44.89
CA GLU A 104 31.30 19.44 -46.17
C GLU A 104 29.77 19.39 -46.06
N ALA A 105 29.08 20.20 -46.88
CA ALA A 105 27.62 20.21 -46.99
C ALA A 105 27.13 19.29 -48.13
N GLY A 106 26.11 18.46 -47.87
CA GLY A 106 25.54 17.50 -48.80
C GLY A 106 24.26 16.83 -48.24
N PRO A 107 23.53 16.02 -49.03
CA PRO A 107 22.36 15.29 -48.52
C PRO A 107 22.82 14.08 -47.69
N PHE A 108 22.74 14.21 -46.38
CA PHE A 108 23.06 13.13 -45.45
C PHE A 108 21.80 12.51 -44.85
N VAL A 109 21.91 11.26 -44.43
CA VAL A 109 20.98 10.66 -43.46
C VAL A 109 21.58 10.85 -42.07
N ASP A 110 20.86 11.56 -41.20
CA ASP A 110 21.31 11.83 -39.84
C ASP A 110 21.05 10.59 -38.95
N VAL A 111 22.07 10.15 -38.22
CA VAL A 111 22.06 8.95 -37.36
C VAL A 111 22.54 9.32 -35.96
N PHE A 112 21.76 9.00 -34.93
CA PHE A 112 22.11 9.28 -33.53
C PHE A 112 22.92 8.14 -32.88
N VAL A 113 23.82 8.47 -31.96
CA VAL A 113 24.70 7.49 -31.31
C VAL A 113 24.77 7.75 -29.81
N VAL A 114 24.58 6.71 -28.99
CA VAL A 114 24.72 6.77 -27.52
C VAL A 114 25.62 5.63 -27.00
N PRO A 115 26.39 5.82 -25.91
CA PRO A 115 27.16 4.74 -25.28
C PRO A 115 26.28 3.61 -24.70
N ILE A 116 26.82 2.39 -24.56
CA ILE A 116 26.11 1.21 -23.99
C ILE A 116 25.51 1.51 -22.61
N SER A 117 26.31 2.10 -21.72
CA SER A 117 25.88 2.45 -20.35
C SER A 117 24.71 3.43 -20.31
N GLN A 118 24.56 4.26 -21.36
CA GLN A 118 23.39 5.13 -21.54
C GLN A 118 22.21 4.41 -22.17
N TYR A 119 22.45 3.46 -23.07
CA TYR A 119 21.39 2.65 -23.66
C TYR A 119 20.71 1.74 -22.62
N GLU A 120 21.50 1.12 -21.73
CA GLU A 120 21.00 0.31 -20.60
C GLU A 120 20.18 1.11 -19.59
N THR A 121 20.33 2.45 -19.56
CA THR A 121 19.55 3.37 -18.73
C THR A 121 18.44 4.11 -19.49
N LEU A 122 18.46 4.08 -20.83
CA LEU A 122 17.42 4.60 -21.75
C LEU A 122 16.34 3.57 -22.05
N SER A 123 16.68 2.29 -22.05
CA SER A 123 15.72 1.26 -21.70
C SER A 123 15.28 1.63 -20.30
N GLU A 124 13.99 1.88 -20.10
CA GLU A 124 13.39 1.57 -18.80
C GLU A 124 14.05 0.25 -18.37
N GLU A 125 14.74 0.19 -17.23
CA GLU A 125 14.94 -1.12 -16.57
C GLU A 125 13.61 -1.83 -16.80
N GLU A 126 13.61 -2.95 -17.56
CA GLU A 126 12.40 -3.71 -17.92
C GLU A 126 11.42 -3.47 -16.80
N ASP A 127 10.32 -2.73 -17.03
CA ASP A 127 9.47 -2.28 -15.93
C ASP A 127 8.77 -3.53 -15.41
N LYS A 128 9.50 -4.31 -14.62
CA LYS A 128 9.20 -5.68 -14.21
C LYS A 128 7.90 -5.67 -13.44
N LEU A 129 7.62 -4.56 -12.76
CA LEU A 129 6.35 -4.32 -12.09
C LEU A 129 5.21 -4.14 -13.11
N THR A 130 5.36 -3.28 -14.12
CA THR A 130 4.36 -3.16 -15.19
C THR A 130 4.21 -4.46 -15.97
N GLU A 131 5.29 -5.16 -16.32
CA GLU A 131 5.24 -6.47 -16.98
C GLU A 131 4.53 -7.52 -16.13
N LEU A 132 4.84 -7.59 -14.83
CA LEU A 132 4.16 -8.48 -13.89
C LEU A 132 2.67 -8.16 -13.78
N ARG A 133 2.30 -6.87 -13.71
CA ARG A 133 0.91 -6.43 -13.71
C ARG A 133 0.19 -6.77 -15.00
N VAL A 134 0.80 -6.52 -16.15
CA VAL A 134 0.26 -6.83 -17.48
C VAL A 134 0.09 -8.35 -17.61
N SER A 135 1.07 -9.13 -17.14
CA SER A 135 0.98 -10.59 -17.09
C SER A 135 -0.18 -11.06 -16.20
N ASN A 136 -0.28 -10.55 -14.97
CA ASN A 136 -1.33 -10.96 -14.04
C ASN A 136 -2.74 -10.52 -14.49
N ILE A 137 -2.89 -9.29 -14.97
CA ILE A 137 -4.19 -8.80 -15.44
C ILE A 137 -4.65 -9.51 -16.72
N SER A 138 -3.72 -10.02 -17.54
CA SER A 138 -4.04 -10.81 -18.74
C SER A 138 -4.61 -12.20 -18.41
N LYS A 139 -4.39 -12.71 -17.19
CA LYS A 139 -4.96 -13.99 -16.75
C LYS A 139 -6.49 -13.94 -16.70
N ARG A 140 -7.05 -12.76 -16.41
CA ARG A 140 -8.49 -12.50 -16.47
C ARG A 140 -8.85 -11.91 -17.83
N ASP A 141 -9.81 -12.52 -18.52
CA ASP A 141 -10.30 -12.00 -19.80
C ASP A 141 -10.89 -10.60 -19.64
N ALA A 142 -10.73 -9.75 -20.66
CA ALA A 142 -11.40 -8.46 -20.73
C ALA A 142 -12.90 -8.67 -20.97
N GLU A 143 -13.73 -8.02 -20.17
CA GLU A 143 -15.19 -8.13 -20.28
C GLU A 143 -15.86 -6.81 -19.90
N THR A 144 -17.09 -6.62 -20.37
CA THR A 144 -17.89 -5.46 -19.97
C THR A 144 -18.12 -5.48 -18.45
N PRO A 145 -17.77 -4.41 -17.70
CA PRO A 145 -17.96 -4.36 -16.25
C PRO A 145 -19.38 -4.74 -15.80
N SER A 146 -20.42 -4.19 -16.43
CA SER A 146 -21.83 -4.51 -16.12
C SER A 146 -22.23 -5.97 -16.39
N ILE A 147 -21.56 -6.66 -17.31
CA ILE A 147 -21.77 -8.10 -17.56
C ILE A 147 -20.98 -8.93 -16.57
N GLY A 148 -19.69 -8.63 -16.41
CA GLY A 148 -18.78 -9.37 -15.53
C GLY A 148 -19.17 -9.29 -14.05
N ALA A 149 -19.81 -8.18 -13.64
CA ALA A 149 -20.27 -7.95 -12.28
C ALA A 149 -21.60 -8.65 -11.94
N ARG A 150 -22.25 -9.32 -12.91
CA ARG A 150 -23.40 -10.19 -12.59
C ARG A 150 -22.97 -11.28 -11.61
N PRO A 151 -23.70 -11.53 -10.50
CA PRO A 151 -23.20 -12.35 -9.39
C PRO A 151 -22.69 -13.75 -9.79
N SER A 152 -23.40 -14.46 -10.68
CA SER A 152 -22.98 -15.79 -11.14
C SER A 152 -21.70 -15.73 -11.97
N ILE A 153 -21.60 -14.76 -12.89
CA ILE A 153 -20.43 -14.56 -13.74
C ILE A 153 -19.23 -14.17 -12.88
N PHE A 154 -19.40 -13.17 -12.01
CA PHE A 154 -18.33 -12.71 -11.11
C PHE A 154 -17.81 -13.86 -10.23
N ALA A 155 -18.71 -14.63 -9.62
CA ALA A 155 -18.35 -15.76 -8.77
C ALA A 155 -17.56 -16.83 -9.54
N ASP A 156 -17.93 -17.13 -10.79
CA ASP A 156 -17.22 -18.10 -11.62
C ASP A 156 -15.85 -17.60 -12.11
N ARG A 157 -15.70 -16.28 -12.29
CA ARG A 157 -14.40 -15.67 -12.60
C ARG A 157 -13.49 -15.67 -11.39
N GLN A 158 -14.03 -15.38 -10.21
CA GLN A 158 -13.31 -15.35 -8.94
C GLN A 158 -12.71 -16.73 -8.56
N LYS A 159 -13.30 -17.83 -9.01
CA LYS A 159 -12.73 -19.19 -8.84
C LYS A 159 -11.47 -19.44 -9.68
N ARG A 160 -11.31 -18.73 -10.80
CA ARG A 160 -10.21 -18.95 -11.77
C ARG A 160 -9.11 -17.92 -11.61
N ASN A 161 -9.48 -16.64 -11.60
CA ASN A 161 -8.58 -15.49 -11.53
C ASN A 161 -9.13 -14.50 -10.48
N PRO A 162 -8.83 -14.74 -9.20
CA PRO A 162 -9.42 -13.98 -8.10
C PRO A 162 -8.88 -12.56 -8.05
N ILE A 163 -9.78 -11.59 -7.81
CA ILE A 163 -9.42 -10.25 -7.35
C ILE A 163 -9.30 -10.29 -5.82
N ALA A 164 -8.25 -9.69 -5.24
CA ALA A 164 -8.03 -9.71 -3.80
C ALA A 164 -8.94 -8.71 -3.08
N MET A 165 -10.23 -9.06 -2.96
CA MET A 165 -11.28 -8.23 -2.36
C MET A 165 -11.94 -8.84 -1.12
N GLY A 166 -11.41 -9.95 -0.61
CA GLY A 166 -11.96 -10.68 0.54
C GLY A 166 -13.33 -11.33 0.31
N ARG A 167 -13.81 -11.39 -0.93
CA ARG A 167 -15.10 -11.97 -1.34
C ARG A 167 -14.88 -12.96 -2.52
N PRO A 168 -15.04 -14.28 -2.31
CA PRO A 168 -15.33 -14.94 -1.04
C PRO A 168 -14.12 -14.91 -0.10
N LYS A 169 -14.37 -15.13 1.19
CA LYS A 169 -13.29 -15.38 2.16
C LYS A 169 -12.65 -16.75 1.87
N THR A 170 -11.33 -16.77 1.75
CA THR A 170 -10.54 -17.98 1.55
C THR A 170 -9.94 -18.46 2.87
N ALA A 171 -10.04 -19.76 3.18
CA ALA A 171 -9.52 -20.32 4.43
C ALA A 171 -7.98 -20.41 4.48
N HIS A 172 -7.31 -20.40 3.32
CA HIS A 172 -5.88 -20.73 3.20
C HIS A 172 -5.02 -19.61 2.62
N HIS A 173 -5.60 -18.43 2.43
CA HIS A 173 -4.89 -17.26 1.92
C HIS A 173 -5.57 -15.99 2.41
N TYR A 174 -4.79 -15.06 2.94
CA TYR A 174 -5.25 -13.70 3.20
C TYR A 174 -4.35 -12.73 2.43
N GLY A 175 -4.95 -11.94 1.55
CA GLY A 175 -4.27 -10.83 0.89
C GLY A 175 -3.74 -9.83 1.92
N ILE A 176 -2.69 -9.10 1.56
CA ILE A 176 -2.16 -8.04 2.42
C ILE A 176 -3.23 -6.93 2.50
N PRO A 177 -3.67 -6.53 3.69
CA PRO A 177 -4.63 -5.45 3.86
C PRO A 177 -4.11 -4.15 3.25
N ILE A 178 -4.96 -3.40 2.55
CA ILE A 178 -4.53 -2.17 1.89
C ILE A 178 -4.01 -1.08 2.85
N PRO A 179 -4.42 -1.02 4.15
CA PRO A 179 -3.76 -0.17 5.14
C PRO A 179 -2.25 -0.46 5.34
N LEU A 180 -1.80 -1.70 5.08
CA LEU A 180 -0.38 -2.06 5.12
C LEU A 180 0.31 -1.87 3.76
N LEU A 181 -0.44 -1.58 2.70
CA LEU A 181 0.10 -1.25 1.38
C LEU A 181 0.21 0.25 1.15
N HIS A 182 -0.69 1.04 1.76
CA HIS A 182 -0.64 2.49 1.70
C HIS A 182 -1.14 3.14 3.00
N PRO A 183 -0.33 4.00 3.65
CA PRO A 183 -0.65 4.55 4.98
C PRO A 183 -1.91 5.43 4.99
N ALA A 184 -2.24 6.10 3.89
CA ALA A 184 -3.44 6.94 3.81
C ALA A 184 -4.74 6.14 4.07
N PHE A 185 -4.79 4.86 3.71
CA PHE A 185 -5.95 4.02 4.00
C PHE A 185 -6.06 3.63 5.48
N ALA A 186 -4.91 3.39 6.13
CA ALA A 186 -4.88 3.17 7.58
C ALA A 186 -5.39 4.41 8.33
N LYS A 187 -4.89 5.58 7.92
CA LYS A 187 -5.32 6.88 8.46
C LYS A 187 -6.80 7.13 8.26
N PHE A 188 -7.33 6.90 7.06
CA PHE A 188 -8.76 7.07 6.80
C PHE A 188 -9.62 6.19 7.74
N LYS A 189 -9.28 4.90 7.92
CA LYS A 189 -10.05 3.99 8.80
C LYS A 189 -10.03 4.44 10.26
N GLU A 190 -8.94 5.03 10.72
CA GLU A 190 -8.83 5.61 12.06
C GLU A 190 -9.64 6.90 12.18
N ASP A 191 -9.50 7.78 11.18
CA ASP A 191 -10.05 9.13 11.22
C ASP A 191 -11.58 9.14 11.13
N ILE A 192 -12.19 8.20 10.40
CA ILE A 192 -13.66 8.11 10.34
C ILE A 192 -14.29 7.68 11.68
N VAL A 193 -13.52 7.10 12.61
CA VAL A 193 -13.99 6.69 13.94
C VAL A 193 -13.64 7.74 14.98
N SER A 194 -12.42 8.27 14.94
CA SER A 194 -11.85 9.08 16.04
C SER A 194 -11.07 10.32 15.57
N GLY A 195 -10.94 10.52 14.26
CA GLY A 195 -10.18 11.62 13.67
C GLY A 195 -10.84 12.99 13.83
N PRO A 196 -10.12 14.06 13.46
CA PRO A 196 -10.60 15.41 13.61
C PRO A 196 -11.82 15.69 12.73
N ILE A 197 -12.64 16.65 13.17
CA ILE A 197 -13.76 17.20 12.40
C ILE A 197 -13.35 18.57 11.87
N ASP A 198 -13.46 18.78 10.57
CA ASP A 198 -13.46 20.14 10.01
C ASP A 198 -14.87 20.74 10.07
N THR A 199 -15.07 21.67 11.01
CA THR A 199 -16.35 22.36 11.19
C THR A 199 -16.72 23.27 10.02
N GLN A 200 -15.77 23.64 9.15
CA GLN A 200 -16.09 24.41 7.94
C GLN A 200 -16.93 23.59 6.94
N LEU A 201 -16.90 22.26 7.04
CA LEU A 201 -17.69 21.37 6.20
C LEU A 201 -19.17 21.26 6.63
N SER A 202 -19.58 21.82 7.77
CA SER A 202 -20.97 21.68 8.27
C SER A 202 -22.03 22.14 7.28
N THR A 203 -21.83 23.28 6.60
CA THR A 203 -22.77 23.75 5.58
C THR A 203 -22.87 22.78 4.41
N LEU A 204 -21.75 22.20 3.97
CA LEU A 204 -21.73 21.21 2.88
C LEU A 204 -22.36 19.89 3.34
N ALA A 205 -22.11 19.46 4.58
CA ALA A 205 -22.70 18.27 5.17
C ALA A 205 -24.23 18.37 5.25
N PHE A 206 -24.78 19.51 5.67
CA PHE A 206 -26.23 19.76 5.62
C PHE A 206 -26.80 19.72 4.20
N ARG A 207 -26.03 20.19 3.21
CA ARG A 207 -26.46 20.07 1.80
C ARG A 207 -26.41 18.62 1.33
N TRP A 208 -25.43 17.83 1.76
CA TRP A 208 -25.40 16.40 1.46
C TRP A 208 -26.61 15.68 2.06
N THR A 209 -26.95 15.93 3.33
CA THR A 209 -28.11 15.29 3.96
C THR A 209 -29.41 15.66 3.26
N ARG A 210 -29.60 16.92 2.86
CA ARG A 210 -30.83 17.38 2.21
C ARG A 210 -30.91 16.99 0.75
N GLU A 211 -29.88 17.29 -0.04
CA GLU A 211 -29.93 17.22 -1.51
C GLU A 211 -29.63 15.81 -2.03
N LEU A 212 -28.81 15.00 -1.35
CA LEU A 212 -28.49 13.63 -1.79
C LEU A 212 -29.46 12.58 -1.22
N SER A 213 -30.31 12.96 -0.26
CA SER A 213 -31.40 12.10 0.23
C SER A 213 -32.67 12.19 -0.61
N GLU A 214 -32.74 13.09 -1.59
CA GLU A 214 -33.92 13.24 -2.44
C GLU A 214 -34.15 12.00 -3.32
N PHE A 215 -35.39 11.85 -3.78
CA PHE A 215 -35.74 10.90 -4.83
C PHE A 215 -35.49 11.56 -6.19
N PHE A 216 -34.72 10.89 -7.05
CA PHE A 216 -34.36 11.39 -8.36
C PHE A 216 -35.16 10.70 -9.45
N GLY A 217 -35.50 11.42 -10.53
CA GLY A 217 -36.23 10.85 -11.67
C GLY A 217 -35.40 9.87 -12.49
N GLY A 218 -34.07 9.98 -12.40
CA GLY A 218 -33.13 9.06 -13.04
C GLY A 218 -31.69 9.25 -12.58
N GLU A 219 -30.85 8.31 -13.01
CA GLU A 219 -29.43 8.25 -12.65
C GLU A 219 -28.64 9.51 -13.04
N PRO A 220 -28.84 10.12 -14.22
CA PRO A 220 -28.09 11.33 -14.61
C PRO A 220 -28.32 12.53 -13.69
N GLU A 221 -29.53 12.70 -13.14
CA GLU A 221 -29.85 13.80 -12.23
C GLU A 221 -29.17 13.61 -10.86
N ARG A 222 -29.23 12.39 -10.31
CA ARG A 222 -28.55 12.04 -9.06
C ARG A 222 -27.04 12.18 -9.22
N GLU A 223 -26.49 11.67 -10.31
CA GLU A 223 -25.07 11.75 -10.63
C GLU A 223 -24.60 13.20 -10.73
N ALA A 224 -25.30 14.05 -11.49
CA ALA A 224 -24.91 15.46 -11.63
C ALA A 224 -24.91 16.19 -10.29
N LYS A 225 -25.92 15.93 -9.44
CA LYS A 225 -25.98 16.49 -8.08
C LYS A 225 -24.82 15.98 -7.21
N PHE A 226 -24.52 14.69 -7.28
CA PHE A 226 -23.42 14.11 -6.52
C PHE A 226 -22.06 14.64 -6.96
N HIS A 227 -21.80 14.74 -8.27
CA HIS A 227 -20.57 15.32 -8.80
C HIS A 227 -20.35 16.76 -8.34
N GLN A 228 -21.41 17.59 -8.34
CA GLN A 228 -21.32 18.96 -7.83
C GLN A 228 -20.86 18.96 -6.37
N LEU A 229 -21.58 18.23 -5.51
CA LEU A 229 -21.34 18.25 -4.07
C LEU A 229 -20.03 17.56 -3.66
N LEU A 230 -19.63 16.51 -4.37
CA LEU A 230 -18.35 15.85 -4.16
C LEU A 230 -17.19 16.72 -4.67
N SER A 231 -17.35 17.45 -5.78
CA SER A 231 -16.37 18.41 -6.26
C SER A 231 -16.12 19.52 -5.23
N GLU A 232 -17.18 20.05 -4.61
CA GLU A 232 -17.06 21.03 -3.52
C GLU A 232 -16.30 20.47 -2.30
N LEU A 233 -16.51 19.19 -1.97
CA LEU A 233 -15.75 18.53 -0.90
C LEU A 233 -14.28 18.35 -1.29
N LEU A 234 -14.02 17.95 -2.53
CA LEU A 234 -12.69 17.67 -3.06
C LEU A 234 -12.08 18.91 -3.69
N ASP A 235 -12.05 20.03 -2.96
CA ASP A 235 -11.32 21.26 -3.31
C ASP A 235 -11.61 21.84 -4.70
N GLY A 236 -12.82 21.62 -5.24
CA GLY A 236 -13.24 22.10 -6.54
C GLY A 236 -12.71 21.28 -7.73
N PHE A 237 -12.08 20.12 -7.49
CA PHE A 237 -11.68 19.23 -8.57
C PHE A 237 -12.91 18.73 -9.32
N ARG A 238 -12.93 18.96 -10.64
CA ARG A 238 -14.07 18.59 -11.48
C ARG A 238 -14.19 17.08 -11.61
N ILE A 239 -15.40 16.57 -11.38
CA ILE A 239 -15.74 15.15 -11.51
C ILE A 239 -16.60 14.98 -12.75
N SER A 240 -16.25 14.01 -13.57
CA SER A 240 -16.95 13.75 -14.82
C SER A 240 -16.87 12.29 -15.22
N LYS A 241 -17.85 11.84 -16.01
CA LYS A 241 -17.86 10.50 -16.60
C LYS A 241 -16.58 10.22 -17.38
N LYS A 242 -16.04 9.01 -17.23
CA LYS A 242 -14.82 8.59 -17.94
C LYS A 242 -15.13 7.50 -18.93
N ARG A 243 -14.82 7.73 -20.21
CA ARG A 243 -15.07 6.78 -21.29
C ARG A 243 -13.79 6.07 -21.70
N PHE A 244 -13.76 4.75 -21.52
CA PHE A 244 -12.69 3.89 -22.00
C PHE A 244 -13.24 2.51 -22.41
N SER A 245 -12.60 1.90 -23.41
CA SER A 245 -12.92 0.55 -23.90
C SER A 245 -14.40 0.27 -24.20
N GLY A 246 -15.16 1.28 -24.64
CA GLY A 246 -16.57 1.15 -25.01
C GLY A 246 -17.57 1.33 -23.86
N TYR A 247 -17.11 1.52 -22.62
CA TYR A 247 -17.96 1.74 -21.44
C TYR A 247 -17.68 3.11 -20.83
N THR A 248 -18.51 3.52 -19.87
CA THR A 248 -18.43 4.84 -19.24
C THR A 248 -18.68 4.69 -17.75
N THR A 249 -17.72 5.12 -16.94
CA THR A 249 -17.91 5.20 -15.49
C THR A 249 -18.79 6.38 -15.13
N ASP A 250 -19.35 6.39 -13.93
CA ASP A 250 -20.14 7.53 -13.47
C ASP A 250 -19.24 8.72 -13.17
N GLY A 251 -18.06 8.52 -12.56
CA GLY A 251 -17.13 9.64 -12.40
C GLY A 251 -15.67 9.29 -12.14
N GLY A 252 -14.82 10.28 -12.44
CA GLY A 252 -13.41 10.37 -12.10
C GLY A 252 -12.92 11.83 -12.25
N ILE A 253 -11.70 12.13 -11.78
CA ILE A 253 -11.15 13.50 -11.83
C ILE A 253 -10.84 13.92 -13.26
N ASP A 254 -11.29 15.10 -13.69
CA ASP A 254 -10.87 15.72 -14.96
C ASP A 254 -9.52 16.46 -14.78
N PRO A 255 -8.43 16.01 -15.43
CA PRO A 255 -7.12 16.67 -15.34
C PRO A 255 -7.12 18.09 -15.88
N LYS A 256 -7.95 18.37 -16.90
CA LYS A 256 -7.71 19.45 -17.86
C LYS A 256 -7.88 20.86 -17.29
N GLU A 257 -8.57 20.98 -16.16
CA GLU A 257 -8.88 22.28 -15.55
C GLU A 257 -8.13 22.52 -14.24
N SER A 258 -7.51 21.49 -13.65
CA SER A 258 -7.04 21.55 -12.26
C SER A 258 -5.52 21.40 -12.09
N MET A 259 -4.81 20.76 -13.02
CA MET A 259 -3.37 20.47 -12.83
C MET A 259 -2.58 20.40 -14.15
N GLN A 260 -1.61 21.31 -14.32
CA GLN A 260 -0.58 21.16 -15.35
C GLN A 260 0.17 19.83 -15.08
N ASN A 261 0.32 18.96 -16.09
CA ASN A 261 1.02 17.66 -16.03
C ASN A 261 0.29 16.47 -15.36
N PHE A 262 -0.99 16.59 -14.99
CA PHE A 262 -1.76 15.43 -14.50
C PHE A 262 -2.22 14.55 -15.68
N ILE A 263 -1.82 13.27 -15.68
CA ILE A 263 -2.23 12.31 -16.70
C ILE A 263 -3.60 11.72 -16.37
N ASP A 264 -4.52 11.70 -17.34
CA ASP A 264 -5.83 11.08 -17.17
C ASP A 264 -5.71 9.55 -17.12
N LEU A 265 -5.66 8.98 -15.92
CA LEU A 265 -5.70 7.52 -15.72
C LEU A 265 -7.12 6.98 -15.56
N TYR A 266 -8.11 7.76 -15.99
CA TYR A 266 -9.54 7.51 -15.88
C TYR A 266 -10.04 7.45 -14.43
N VAL A 267 -9.61 6.44 -13.67
CA VAL A 267 -10.17 6.05 -12.36
C VAL A 267 -9.23 6.32 -11.19
N LYS A 268 -8.12 7.03 -11.42
CA LYS A 268 -7.14 7.39 -10.40
C LYS A 268 -7.04 8.91 -10.21
N PRO A 269 -6.92 9.42 -8.97
CA PRO A 269 -7.03 8.69 -7.70
C PRO A 269 -8.49 8.36 -7.28
N LEU A 270 -9.49 8.75 -8.07
CA LEU A 270 -10.91 8.63 -7.75
C LEU A 270 -11.69 7.86 -8.82
N LEU A 271 -12.51 6.92 -8.36
CA LEU A 271 -13.61 6.31 -9.11
C LEU A 271 -14.93 6.59 -8.38
N VAL A 272 -15.95 7.00 -9.12
CA VAL A 272 -17.30 7.23 -8.60
C VAL A 272 -18.29 6.30 -9.29
N GLU A 273 -19.23 5.79 -8.51
CA GLU A 273 -20.39 5.01 -8.96
C GLU A 273 -21.65 5.49 -8.25
N VAL A 274 -22.71 5.72 -9.02
CA VAL A 274 -23.97 6.28 -8.54
C VAL A 274 -25.11 5.38 -8.98
N LYS A 275 -25.92 4.90 -8.03
CA LYS A 275 -27.19 4.22 -8.33
C LYS A 275 -28.35 5.07 -7.84
N VAL A 276 -29.44 5.09 -8.63
CA VAL A 276 -30.68 5.82 -8.29
C VAL A 276 -31.17 5.45 -6.89
N GLU A 277 -31.24 4.16 -6.60
CA GLU A 277 -31.52 3.59 -5.28
C GLU A 277 -30.67 2.34 -5.07
N THR A 278 -30.51 1.90 -3.81
CA THR A 278 -29.59 0.80 -3.44
C THR A 278 -29.83 -0.52 -4.19
N THR A 279 -31.07 -0.80 -4.60
CA THR A 279 -31.43 -2.01 -5.34
C THR A 279 -31.75 -1.75 -6.82
N CYS A 280 -31.56 -0.53 -7.30
CA CYS A 280 -31.76 -0.18 -8.70
C CYS A 280 -30.52 -0.53 -9.52
N GLY A 281 -30.76 -1.00 -10.74
CA GLY A 281 -29.72 -1.59 -11.59
C GLY A 281 -29.68 -3.11 -11.47
N GLY A 282 -29.37 -3.80 -12.57
CA GLY A 282 -29.32 -5.26 -12.60
C GLY A 282 -28.02 -5.87 -12.03
N VAL A 283 -27.17 -5.05 -11.41
CA VAL A 283 -25.76 -5.36 -11.11
C VAL A 283 -25.35 -4.69 -9.79
N ASP A 284 -24.53 -5.38 -9.00
CA ASP A 284 -23.96 -4.88 -7.73
C ASP A 284 -22.91 -3.79 -8.02
N ALA A 285 -23.13 -2.59 -7.50
CA ALA A 285 -22.29 -1.42 -7.71
C ALA A 285 -20.82 -1.63 -7.31
N ILE A 286 -20.56 -2.40 -6.24
CA ILE A 286 -19.19 -2.70 -5.79
C ILE A 286 -18.50 -3.58 -6.82
N LEU A 287 -19.18 -4.64 -7.28
CA LEU A 287 -18.60 -5.58 -8.26
C LEU A 287 -18.31 -4.86 -9.59
N GLU A 288 -19.21 -3.97 -10.01
CA GLU A 288 -19.07 -3.18 -11.22
C GLU A 288 -17.89 -2.20 -11.13
N CYS A 289 -17.77 -1.45 -10.03
CA CYS A 289 -16.62 -0.57 -9.74
C CYS A 289 -15.28 -1.28 -9.79
N VAL A 290 -15.19 -2.45 -9.13
CA VAL A 290 -13.95 -3.23 -9.08
C VAL A 290 -13.50 -3.62 -10.49
N LEU A 291 -14.44 -3.94 -11.38
CA LEU A 291 -14.16 -4.24 -12.77
C LEU A 291 -13.85 -2.98 -13.59
N TYR A 292 -14.50 -1.83 -13.33
CA TYR A 292 -14.09 -0.57 -13.95
C TYR A 292 -12.64 -0.21 -13.61
N ASP A 293 -12.25 -0.35 -12.34
CA ASP A 293 -10.88 -0.12 -11.90
C ASP A 293 -9.90 -1.08 -12.60
N LEU A 294 -10.27 -2.35 -12.76
CA LEU A 294 -9.50 -3.36 -13.50
C LEU A 294 -9.35 -3.03 -14.99
N GLU A 295 -10.44 -2.73 -15.69
CA GLU A 295 -10.40 -2.44 -17.12
C GLU A 295 -9.65 -1.13 -17.42
N ALA A 296 -9.79 -0.11 -16.57
CA ALA A 296 -9.03 1.14 -16.68
C ALA A 296 -7.54 0.90 -16.50
N MET A 297 -7.16 0.07 -15.53
CA MET A 297 -5.77 -0.30 -15.31
C MET A 297 -5.21 -1.16 -16.43
N ARG A 298 -6.00 -2.08 -17.00
CA ARG A 298 -5.58 -2.84 -18.19
C ARG A 298 -5.22 -1.90 -19.33
N LEU A 299 -6.06 -0.90 -19.60
CA LEU A 299 -5.77 0.07 -20.65
C LEU A 299 -4.57 0.95 -20.31
N SER A 300 -4.47 1.43 -19.07
CA SER A 300 -3.42 2.35 -18.64
C SER A 300 -2.03 1.68 -18.62
N LEU A 301 -1.95 0.38 -18.35
CA LEU A 301 -0.69 -0.36 -18.33
C LEU A 301 -0.26 -0.86 -19.71
N THR A 302 -1.21 -1.14 -20.61
CA THR A 302 -0.92 -1.72 -21.95
C THR A 302 -0.80 -0.69 -23.08
N ASN A 303 -1.16 0.57 -22.83
CA ASN A 303 -1.11 1.62 -23.83
C ASN A 303 -0.06 2.68 -23.48
N ASP A 304 0.91 2.86 -24.37
CA ASP A 304 2.04 3.79 -24.25
C ASP A 304 1.62 5.25 -24.05
N LYS A 305 0.40 5.64 -24.45
CA LYS A 305 -0.16 6.96 -24.15
C LYS A 305 -0.17 7.25 -22.64
N PHE A 306 -0.30 6.20 -21.84
CA PHE A 306 -0.29 6.23 -20.39
C PHE A 306 1.07 5.74 -19.87
N GLY A 307 2.18 6.08 -20.52
CA GLY A 307 3.52 5.90 -19.94
C GLY A 307 3.76 6.87 -18.78
N GLY A 308 4.69 6.55 -17.87
CA GLY A 308 5.16 7.49 -16.86
C GLY A 308 5.56 6.87 -15.52
N SER A 309 6.24 7.66 -14.68
CA SER A 309 6.80 7.24 -13.38
C SER A 309 5.73 6.72 -12.39
N TRP A 310 4.46 7.10 -12.55
CA TRP A 310 3.36 6.59 -11.72
C TRP A 310 3.19 5.07 -11.82
N ARG A 311 3.62 4.44 -12.93
CA ARG A 311 3.65 2.98 -13.07
C ARG A 311 4.54 2.30 -12.03
N LYS A 312 5.52 3.02 -11.46
CA LYS A 312 6.40 2.50 -10.41
C LYS A 312 5.79 2.63 -9.01
N THR A 313 4.66 3.31 -8.86
CA THR A 313 3.96 3.47 -7.57
C THR A 313 3.02 2.30 -7.29
N ARG A 314 2.39 2.27 -6.11
CA ARG A 314 1.33 1.29 -5.78
C ARG A 314 -0.06 1.63 -6.37
N LEU A 315 -0.16 2.71 -7.13
CA LEU A 315 -1.38 3.13 -7.86
C LEU A 315 -2.69 3.07 -7.03
N PRO A 316 -2.73 3.70 -5.84
CA PRO A 316 -3.90 3.65 -4.99
C PRO A 316 -5.05 4.50 -5.55
N SER A 317 -6.28 4.03 -5.39
CA SER A 317 -7.49 4.83 -5.62
C SER A 317 -8.46 4.71 -4.46
N MET A 318 -9.27 5.76 -4.28
CA MET A 318 -10.52 5.67 -3.54
C MET A 318 -11.68 5.46 -4.52
N ILE A 319 -12.57 4.57 -4.16
CA ILE A 319 -13.80 4.26 -4.89
C ILE A 319 -14.95 4.74 -4.02
N VAL A 320 -15.69 5.75 -4.49
CA VAL A 320 -16.82 6.35 -3.79
C VAL A 320 -18.10 5.87 -4.42
N ILE A 321 -18.92 5.19 -3.62
CA ILE A 321 -20.20 4.63 -4.06
C ILE A 321 -21.32 5.43 -3.41
N HIS A 322 -22.20 5.98 -4.24
CA HIS A 322 -23.42 6.66 -3.81
C HIS A 322 -24.65 5.87 -4.27
N ASN A 323 -25.18 5.03 -3.38
CA ASN A 323 -26.26 4.09 -3.68
C ASN A 323 -27.57 4.55 -3.02
N GLY A 324 -28.44 5.19 -3.80
CA GLY A 324 -29.59 5.89 -3.24
C GLY A 324 -29.14 6.95 -2.23
N PRO A 325 -29.78 7.08 -1.07
CA PRO A 325 -29.41 8.08 -0.07
C PRO A 325 -28.24 7.62 0.83
N ASN A 326 -27.39 6.70 0.37
CA ASN A 326 -26.26 6.17 1.14
C ASN A 326 -24.94 6.45 0.44
N ILE A 327 -23.86 6.58 1.22
CA ILE A 327 -22.51 6.75 0.71
C ILE A 327 -21.54 5.75 1.36
N GLN A 328 -20.58 5.25 0.58
CA GLN A 328 -19.55 4.32 1.04
C GLN A 328 -18.23 4.56 0.31
N VAL A 329 -17.11 4.27 0.98
CA VAL A 329 -15.77 4.33 0.39
C VAL A 329 -15.11 2.96 0.45
N LEU A 330 -14.54 2.55 -0.68
CA LEU A 330 -13.58 1.46 -0.79
C LEU A 330 -12.22 2.05 -1.20
N GLY A 331 -11.15 1.32 -0.90
CA GLY A 331 -9.82 1.61 -1.43
C GLY A 331 -9.40 0.50 -2.38
N ALA A 332 -8.66 0.87 -3.42
CA ALA A 332 -8.00 -0.09 -4.29
C ALA A 332 -6.51 0.23 -4.41
N VAL A 333 -5.69 -0.82 -4.50
CA VAL A 333 -4.23 -0.73 -4.68
C VAL A 333 -3.83 -1.73 -5.76
N TRP A 334 -2.92 -1.32 -6.65
CA TRP A 334 -2.36 -2.21 -7.66
C TRP A 334 -0.90 -2.51 -7.35
N LEU A 335 -0.62 -3.76 -7.01
CA LEU A 335 0.73 -4.28 -6.86
C LEU A 335 1.03 -5.19 -8.05
N ALA A 336 1.43 -6.44 -7.84
CA ALA A 336 1.35 -7.48 -8.87
C ALA A 336 -0.11 -7.80 -9.24
N ASP A 337 -1.02 -7.70 -8.29
CA ASP A 337 -2.47 -7.96 -8.42
C ASP A 337 -3.27 -6.75 -7.91
N GLN A 338 -4.58 -6.77 -8.16
CA GLN A 338 -5.53 -5.79 -7.63
C GLN A 338 -5.98 -6.19 -6.22
N TYR A 339 -5.82 -5.26 -5.28
CA TYR A 339 -6.30 -5.37 -3.91
C TYR A 339 -7.41 -4.34 -3.69
N VAL A 340 -8.54 -4.77 -3.14
CA VAL A 340 -9.68 -3.89 -2.85
C VAL A 340 -10.18 -4.16 -1.44
N GLU A 341 -10.42 -3.12 -0.66
CA GLU A 341 -10.96 -3.25 0.69
C GLU A 341 -12.07 -2.22 0.92
N VAL A 342 -13.10 -2.63 1.67
CA VAL A 342 -14.09 -1.70 2.19
C VAL A 342 -13.46 -0.88 3.31
N LEU A 343 -13.43 0.44 3.13
CA LEU A 343 -12.80 1.37 4.08
C LEU A 343 -13.80 2.00 5.04
N SER A 344 -15.05 2.17 4.62
CA SER A 344 -16.13 2.69 5.46
C SER A 344 -17.36 1.78 5.48
N PRO A 345 -18.16 1.80 6.56
CA PRO A 345 -19.56 1.42 6.49
C PRO A 345 -20.31 2.23 5.43
N SER A 346 -21.46 1.72 4.98
CA SER A 346 -22.40 2.52 4.20
C SER A 346 -23.15 3.46 5.14
N LEU A 347 -22.97 4.77 4.93
CA LEU A 347 -23.54 5.82 5.75
C LEU A 347 -24.85 6.31 5.12
N PRO A 348 -25.99 6.23 5.83
CA PRO A 348 -27.22 6.87 5.38
C PRO A 348 -27.10 8.39 5.51
N LEU A 349 -27.61 9.14 4.52
CA LEU A 349 -27.67 10.61 4.55
C LEU A 349 -29.02 11.14 5.05
N TYR A 350 -29.99 10.24 5.29
CA TYR A 350 -31.38 10.53 5.69
C TYR A 350 -31.64 10.25 7.18
N PHE A 351 -30.61 10.38 8.02
CA PHE A 351 -30.76 10.18 9.46
C PHE A 351 -31.65 11.26 10.09
N ASN A 352 -32.15 10.96 11.29
CA ASN A 352 -33.00 11.87 12.05
C ASN A 352 -32.26 13.18 12.37
N GLU A 353 -32.88 14.34 12.19
CA GLU A 353 -32.27 15.66 12.45
C GLU A 353 -31.82 15.86 13.91
N PHE A 354 -32.38 15.10 14.85
CA PHE A 354 -31.99 15.10 16.27
C PHE A 354 -30.81 14.14 16.56
N ASP A 355 -30.40 13.29 15.61
CA ASP A 355 -29.24 12.40 15.75
C ASP A 355 -27.94 13.17 15.46
N THR A 356 -27.49 13.93 16.46
CA THR A 356 -26.26 14.71 16.39
C THR A 356 -25.03 13.83 16.17
N GLU A 357 -25.04 12.60 16.67
CA GLU A 357 -23.94 11.66 16.46
C GLU A 357 -23.84 11.22 14.99
N ALA A 358 -24.98 11.03 14.30
CA ALA A 358 -24.97 10.73 12.87
C ALA A 358 -24.41 11.89 12.05
N PHE A 359 -24.75 13.12 12.42
CA PHE A 359 -24.19 14.31 11.77
C PHE A 359 -22.68 14.44 12.02
N GLU A 360 -22.22 14.17 13.24
CA GLU A 360 -20.78 14.13 13.56
C GLU A 360 -20.05 13.01 12.77
N ARG A 361 -20.65 11.81 12.66
CA ARG A 361 -20.11 10.72 11.83
C ARG A 361 -19.98 11.15 10.37
N LEU A 362 -20.98 11.83 9.80
CA LEU A 362 -20.91 12.39 8.45
C LEU A 362 -19.79 13.41 8.31
N LEU A 363 -19.65 14.32 9.27
CA LEU A 363 -18.57 15.31 9.28
C LEU A 363 -17.18 14.66 9.36
N ARG A 364 -16.97 13.67 10.23
CA ARG A 364 -15.71 12.91 10.29
C ARG A 364 -15.43 12.19 8.99
N PHE A 365 -16.46 11.57 8.40
CA PHE A 365 -16.35 10.91 7.11
C PHE A 365 -15.94 11.87 6.01
N MET A 366 -16.62 13.02 5.86
CA MET A 366 -16.28 14.03 4.85
C MET A 366 -14.88 14.63 5.07
N THR A 367 -14.52 14.95 6.32
CA THR A 367 -13.17 15.43 6.67
C THR A 367 -12.11 14.42 6.25
N SER A 368 -12.31 13.14 6.60
CA SER A 368 -11.39 12.05 6.30
C SER A 368 -11.32 11.75 4.81
N LEU A 369 -12.46 11.82 4.09
CA LEU A 369 -12.53 11.57 2.65
C LEU A 369 -11.73 12.61 1.86
N ARG A 370 -11.85 13.90 2.23
CA ARG A 370 -11.06 14.97 1.61
C ARG A 370 -9.56 14.79 1.89
N THR A 371 -9.19 14.43 3.13
CA THR A 371 -7.79 14.14 3.49
C THR A 371 -7.24 12.94 2.71
N LEU A 372 -8.01 11.84 2.61
CA LEU A 372 -7.64 10.68 1.81
C LEU A 372 -7.41 11.08 0.35
N PHE A 373 -8.34 11.81 -0.25
CA PHE A 373 -8.20 12.27 -1.63
C PHE A 373 -6.90 13.07 -1.85
N ARG A 374 -6.61 14.04 -0.98
CA ARG A 374 -5.36 14.83 -1.05
C ARG A 374 -4.12 13.96 -0.96
N SER A 375 -4.07 13.04 0.02
CA SER A 375 -2.93 12.12 0.17
C SER A 375 -2.76 11.17 -1.02
N LEU A 376 -3.84 10.73 -1.66
CA LEU A 376 -3.74 9.92 -2.87
C LEU A 376 -3.30 10.79 -4.07
N LEU A 377 -3.77 12.03 -4.15
CA LEU A 377 -3.45 12.95 -5.22
C LEU A 377 -1.95 13.25 -5.28
N GLU A 378 -1.29 13.46 -4.13
CA GLU A 378 0.17 13.70 -4.01
C GLU A 378 1.00 12.68 -4.82
N ILE A 379 0.59 11.41 -4.83
CA ILE A 379 1.27 10.32 -5.56
C ILE A 379 1.24 10.54 -7.07
N TYR A 380 0.15 11.10 -7.58
CA TYR A 380 -0.02 11.37 -9.00
C TYR A 380 0.57 12.72 -9.42
N GLN A 381 0.81 13.60 -8.45
CA GLN A 381 1.49 14.88 -8.64
C GLN A 381 3.01 14.70 -8.69
N ASP A 382 3.57 13.85 -7.82
CA ASP A 382 5.00 13.55 -7.74
C ASP A 382 5.28 12.03 -7.64
N PRO A 383 4.99 11.26 -8.69
CA PRO A 383 5.10 9.80 -8.65
C PRO A 383 6.50 9.26 -8.39
N GLU A 384 7.56 10.05 -8.59
CA GLU A 384 8.93 9.62 -8.38
C GLU A 384 9.25 9.44 -6.90
N GLN A 385 8.70 10.31 -6.03
CA GLN A 385 8.82 10.17 -4.56
C GLN A 385 8.05 8.98 -3.99
N HIS A 386 7.13 8.43 -4.77
CA HIS A 386 6.28 7.30 -4.38
C HIS A 386 6.60 6.01 -5.16
N ALA A 387 7.71 6.00 -5.90
CA ALA A 387 8.18 4.81 -6.62
C ALA A 387 8.56 3.70 -5.62
N VAL A 388 8.17 2.47 -5.95
CA VAL A 388 8.49 1.28 -5.17
C VAL A 388 9.40 0.39 -5.99
N GLN A 389 10.42 -0.20 -5.34
CA GLN A 389 11.27 -1.19 -5.99
C GLN A 389 10.42 -2.42 -6.37
N HIS A 390 10.65 -2.95 -7.58
CA HIS A 390 9.83 -4.01 -8.17
C HIS A 390 9.76 -5.29 -7.31
N ASP A 391 10.83 -5.60 -6.57
CA ASP A 391 10.93 -6.73 -5.65
C ASP A 391 10.28 -6.46 -4.29
N GLN A 392 10.05 -5.19 -3.92
CA GLN A 392 9.39 -4.77 -2.68
C GLN A 392 7.89 -4.50 -2.86
N VAL A 393 7.38 -4.48 -4.10
CA VAL A 393 5.99 -4.08 -4.39
C VAL A 393 4.95 -5.08 -3.90
N THR A 394 5.30 -6.35 -3.68
CA THR A 394 4.38 -7.38 -3.16
C THR A 394 4.34 -7.43 -1.63
N PHE A 395 5.04 -6.51 -0.95
CA PHE A 395 5.19 -6.46 0.49
C PHE A 395 4.58 -5.19 1.11
N PRO A 396 4.31 -5.19 2.43
CA PRO A 396 3.87 -4.01 3.16
C PRO A 396 4.81 -2.80 2.98
N TYR A 397 4.27 -1.58 3.11
CA TYR A 397 5.05 -0.35 2.96
C TYR A 397 6.13 -0.12 4.04
N PRO A 398 5.98 -0.58 5.31
CA PRO A 398 7.02 -0.37 6.30
C PRO A 398 8.29 -1.14 5.94
N SER A 399 9.42 -0.44 5.87
CA SER A 399 10.75 -0.97 5.51
C SER A 399 11.81 -0.65 6.56
N SER A 400 11.40 -0.21 7.74
CA SER A 400 12.32 0.08 8.85
C SER A 400 11.64 -0.01 10.20
N TYR A 401 12.41 -0.32 11.24
CA TYR A 401 11.96 -0.34 12.62
C TYR A 401 12.92 0.47 13.50
N ASP A 402 12.41 0.97 14.63
CA ASP A 402 13.24 1.58 15.66
C ASP A 402 13.81 0.49 16.56
N ILE A 403 15.12 0.54 16.83
CA ILE A 403 15.75 -0.40 17.76
C ILE A 403 15.10 -0.24 19.12
N PHE A 404 14.77 -1.38 19.71
CA PHE A 404 14.21 -1.43 21.03
C PHE A 404 15.29 -1.06 22.07
N ASP A 405 15.35 0.21 22.49
CA ASP A 405 16.34 0.74 23.44
C ASP A 405 16.00 0.42 24.91
N GLY A 406 15.22 -0.62 25.15
CA GLY A 406 14.85 -1.06 26.49
C GLY A 406 14.08 -0.08 27.35
N SER A 407 13.82 1.16 26.91
CA SER A 407 13.03 2.15 27.63
C SER A 407 11.54 1.80 27.51
N VAL A 408 10.89 1.70 28.66
CA VAL A 408 9.47 1.39 28.76
C VAL A 408 8.69 2.66 28.41
N GLU A 409 8.04 2.71 27.25
CA GLU A 409 6.88 3.60 27.11
C GLU A 409 5.78 3.05 28.02
N SER A 410 5.61 3.67 29.19
CA SER A 410 4.54 3.30 30.11
C SER A 410 3.20 3.61 29.46
N SER A 411 2.56 2.59 28.89
CA SER A 411 1.19 2.69 28.42
C SER A 411 0.23 2.57 29.62
N THR A 412 0.06 3.64 30.37
CA THR A 412 -1.09 3.77 31.27
C THR A 412 -2.30 4.22 30.47
N GLU A 413 -3.01 3.27 29.89
CA GLU A 413 -4.43 3.46 29.55
C GLU A 413 -5.26 2.52 30.45
N VAL A 414 -5.57 3.00 31.65
CA VAL A 414 -6.71 2.48 32.42
C VAL A 414 -7.93 3.28 32.01
N GLY A 415 -8.61 2.82 30.97
CA GLY A 415 -9.99 3.21 30.71
C GLY A 415 -10.88 2.61 31.80
N THR A 416 -11.19 3.37 32.83
CA THR A 416 -12.28 3.06 33.75
C THR A 416 -13.61 3.05 32.98
N PRO A 417 -14.39 1.96 32.98
CA PRO A 417 -15.76 2.00 32.51
C PRO A 417 -16.60 2.78 33.52
N SER A 418 -17.23 3.86 33.07
CA SER A 418 -18.30 4.56 33.79
C SER A 418 -19.43 3.56 34.07
N ALA A 419 -19.56 3.12 35.32
CA ALA A 419 -20.74 2.43 35.79
C ALA A 419 -21.91 3.42 35.79
N ALA A 420 -22.94 3.12 35.00
CA ALA A 420 -24.24 3.73 35.16
C ALA A 420 -24.80 3.26 36.52
N GLU A 421 -24.92 4.19 37.48
CA GLU A 421 -25.73 3.97 38.67
C GLU A 421 -27.16 4.43 38.39
N ASP A 422 -28.06 3.46 38.38
CA ASP A 422 -29.49 3.64 38.53
C ASP A 422 -29.79 4.38 39.84
N ILE A 423 -30.47 5.53 39.76
CA ILE A 423 -31.16 6.12 40.92
C ILE A 423 -32.65 6.27 40.58
N ILE A 424 -33.43 5.36 41.16
CA ILE A 424 -34.86 5.51 41.43
C ILE A 424 -35.00 6.44 42.64
N GLY A 425 -35.74 7.53 42.53
CA GLY A 425 -36.02 8.40 43.68
C GLY A 425 -36.85 9.64 43.39
N SER A 426 -38.11 9.57 43.75
CA SER A 426 -39.20 10.55 43.64
C SER A 426 -39.01 11.94 44.30
N SER A 427 -39.74 12.90 43.72
CA SER A 427 -40.59 13.95 44.33
C SER A 427 -40.02 15.33 44.77
N SER A 428 -40.65 16.35 44.15
CA SER A 428 -41.34 17.53 44.73
C SER A 428 -40.58 18.80 45.17
N ALA A 429 -41.28 19.92 44.89
CA ALA A 429 -41.17 21.31 45.35
C ALA A 429 -40.08 22.18 44.69
N GLU A 430 -40.44 23.11 43.79
CA GLU A 430 -41.08 24.44 43.98
C GLU A 430 -40.12 25.59 44.35
N VAL A 431 -40.00 26.54 43.39
CA VAL A 431 -40.25 27.99 43.54
C VAL A 431 -39.17 28.90 44.19
N SER A 432 -38.60 29.75 43.31
CA SER A 432 -38.50 31.23 43.41
C SER A 432 -37.26 31.95 43.96
N SER A 433 -37.04 33.09 43.29
CA SER A 433 -36.50 34.39 43.73
C SER A 433 -34.99 34.55 43.79
N THR A 434 -34.39 35.23 42.80
CA THR A 434 -34.07 36.69 42.77
C THR A 434 -32.96 37.09 43.73
N GLU A 435 -31.83 37.56 43.21
CA GLU A 435 -31.46 38.99 43.22
C GLU A 435 -30.10 39.22 42.56
N ALA A 436 -29.99 40.37 41.90
CA ALA A 436 -28.79 40.89 41.26
C ALA A 436 -28.25 42.03 42.11
N ILE A 437 -26.94 42.09 42.40
CA ILE A 437 -26.27 43.33 42.83
C ILE A 437 -24.85 43.43 42.24
N THR A 438 -24.73 44.46 41.42
CA THR A 438 -23.62 45.32 40.95
C THR A 438 -22.30 45.45 41.74
N ALA A 439 -21.20 45.42 40.97
CA ALA A 439 -20.15 46.44 40.77
C ALA A 439 -19.07 46.82 41.82
N SER A 440 -17.89 47.16 41.24
CA SER A 440 -16.78 48.03 41.74
C SER A 440 -15.70 47.33 42.58
N SER A 441 -14.52 47.01 42.03
CA SER A 441 -13.33 47.83 41.71
C SER A 441 -12.56 48.38 42.92
N THR A 442 -11.35 47.86 43.16
CA THR A 442 -10.21 48.65 43.69
C THR A 442 -8.88 48.02 43.29
N LYS A 443 -7.91 48.92 43.03
CA LYS A 443 -6.56 48.77 42.46
C LYS A 443 -5.50 48.28 43.46
N ALA A 444 -4.34 47.96 42.86
CA ALA A 444 -2.95 47.92 43.37
C ALA A 444 -2.54 46.56 43.97
N ASP A 445 -1.35 46.03 43.72
CA ASP A 445 -0.07 46.71 43.51
C ASP A 445 0.94 45.86 42.73
N VAL A 446 1.92 46.55 42.17
CA VAL A 446 3.04 46.04 41.37
C VAL A 446 4.10 45.42 42.30
N GLY A 447 4.54 44.20 42.01
CA GLY A 447 5.69 43.55 42.64
C GLY A 447 6.46 42.74 41.61
N THR A 448 7.72 43.15 41.38
CA THR A 448 8.63 42.65 40.36
C THR A 448 9.50 41.48 40.86
N SER A 449 9.89 40.62 39.90
CA SER A 449 10.95 39.58 39.88
C SER A 449 10.65 38.17 40.43
N PRO A 450 11.35 37.10 39.96
CA PRO A 450 12.42 37.07 38.94
C PRO A 450 12.17 36.08 37.77
N GLU A 451 13.10 36.17 36.82
CA GLU A 451 13.29 35.39 35.59
C GLU A 451 13.13 33.87 35.76
N ASP A 452 12.22 33.28 34.97
CA ASP A 452 12.19 31.84 34.69
C ASP A 452 13.11 31.55 33.50
N GLU A 453 14.12 30.72 33.75
CA GLU A 453 14.98 30.15 32.70
C GLU A 453 14.15 29.33 31.70
N PRO A 454 14.51 29.33 30.40
CA PRO A 454 13.83 28.49 29.44
C PRO A 454 14.13 27.03 29.74
N VAL A 455 13.07 26.28 30.08
CA VAL A 455 13.07 24.82 30.07
C VAL A 455 13.49 24.40 28.66
N THR A 456 14.70 23.89 28.54
CA THR A 456 15.22 23.26 27.34
C THR A 456 14.36 22.04 27.06
N GLU A 457 13.50 22.14 26.05
CA GLU A 457 12.92 20.98 25.38
C GLU A 457 14.08 20.05 25.03
N SER A 458 14.11 18.88 25.67
CA SER A 458 15.01 17.81 25.30
C SER A 458 14.76 17.47 23.85
N SER A 459 15.73 17.81 22.99
CA SER A 459 15.88 17.30 21.63
C SER A 459 15.43 15.84 21.57
N PRO A 460 14.61 15.41 20.58
CA PRO A 460 14.33 14.00 20.40
C PRO A 460 15.66 13.30 20.19
N GLN A 461 16.06 12.45 21.12
CA GLN A 461 17.16 11.52 20.90
C GLN A 461 16.73 10.68 19.69
N SER A 462 17.45 10.81 18.59
CA SER A 462 17.18 10.08 17.36
C SER A 462 17.25 8.59 17.69
N ARG A 463 16.10 7.93 17.85
CA ARG A 463 16.02 6.47 17.95
C ARG A 463 16.73 5.90 16.72
N LEU A 464 17.68 5.00 16.93
CA LEU A 464 18.43 4.42 15.83
C LEU A 464 17.46 3.56 15.00
N LYS A 465 17.23 3.98 13.75
CA LYS A 465 16.29 3.34 12.84
C LYS A 465 17.02 2.38 11.93
N VAL A 466 16.60 1.11 11.94
CA VAL A 466 17.18 0.05 11.10
C VAL A 466 16.32 -0.14 9.86
N GLN A 467 16.93 0.01 8.68
CA GLN A 467 16.29 -0.25 7.39
C GLN A 467 16.40 -1.73 7.02
N PHE A 468 15.41 -2.24 6.30
CA PHE A 468 15.40 -3.61 5.81
C PHE A 468 14.67 -3.73 4.47
N CYS A 469 14.98 -4.80 3.73
CA CYS A 469 14.26 -5.22 2.54
C CYS A 469 13.63 -6.59 2.76
N TYR A 470 12.37 -6.75 2.34
CA TYR A 470 11.70 -8.05 2.41
C TYR A 470 12.31 -9.02 1.40
N THR A 471 12.35 -10.29 1.78
CA THR A 471 12.88 -11.37 0.94
C THR A 471 11.82 -12.41 0.62
N GLU A 472 10.95 -12.74 1.58
CA GLU A 472 9.85 -13.69 1.36
C GLU A 472 8.69 -13.50 2.35
N ARG A 473 7.50 -13.92 1.94
CA ARG A 473 6.37 -14.14 2.86
C ARG A 473 6.43 -15.58 3.36
N VAL A 474 6.54 -15.75 4.68
CA VAL A 474 6.75 -17.06 5.32
C VAL A 474 5.50 -17.95 5.25
N ASP A 475 4.33 -17.33 5.33
CA ASP A 475 3.04 -18.04 5.43
C ASP A 475 1.97 -17.31 4.60
N PRO A 476 1.17 -18.01 3.78
CA PRO A 476 0.17 -17.39 2.91
C PRO A 476 -1.06 -16.84 3.65
N ILE A 477 -1.26 -17.25 4.91
CA ILE A 477 -2.36 -16.83 5.78
C ILE A 477 -1.89 -15.69 6.68
N ARG A 478 -0.74 -15.87 7.34
CA ARG A 478 -0.21 -14.90 8.31
C ARG A 478 0.54 -13.77 7.62
N LEU A 479 0.60 -12.61 8.28
CA LEU A 479 1.38 -11.46 7.83
C LEU A 479 2.79 -11.51 8.45
N VAL A 480 3.52 -12.58 8.11
CA VAL A 480 4.88 -12.85 8.60
C VAL A 480 5.82 -12.96 7.41
N PHE A 481 6.92 -12.22 7.46
CA PHE A 481 7.84 -12.03 6.36
C PHE A 481 9.28 -12.20 6.84
N LYS A 482 10.15 -12.76 6.01
CA LYS A 482 11.60 -12.61 6.19
C LYS A 482 12.04 -11.30 5.55
N ALA A 483 13.03 -10.68 6.17
CA ALA A 483 13.69 -9.50 5.65
C ALA A 483 15.19 -9.56 5.95
N CYS A 484 15.97 -8.77 5.22
CA CYS A 484 17.39 -8.56 5.45
C CYS A 484 17.62 -7.08 5.79
N THR A 485 18.30 -6.80 6.90
CA THR A 485 18.68 -5.43 7.25
C THR A 485 19.76 -4.90 6.33
N THR A 486 19.98 -3.59 6.32
CA THR A 486 21.10 -2.98 5.58
C THR A 486 22.47 -3.49 6.00
N ASP A 487 22.58 -3.99 7.23
CA ASP A 487 23.83 -4.54 7.80
C ASP A 487 23.98 -6.05 7.52
N GLY A 488 23.04 -6.64 6.76
CA GLY A 488 23.09 -8.04 6.32
C GLY A 488 22.49 -9.05 7.29
N GLU A 489 21.76 -8.60 8.32
CA GLU A 489 21.11 -9.50 9.28
C GLU A 489 19.75 -9.97 8.77
N ASN A 490 19.51 -11.28 8.81
CA ASN A 490 18.21 -11.84 8.48
C ASN A 490 17.28 -11.77 9.69
N ILE A 491 16.09 -11.23 9.49
CA ILE A 491 15.08 -10.99 10.53
C ILE A 491 13.70 -11.48 10.09
N ILE A 492 12.78 -11.57 11.05
CA ILE A 492 11.37 -11.78 10.83
C ILE A 492 10.61 -10.48 11.12
N ILE A 493 9.77 -10.07 10.18
CA ILE A 493 8.80 -8.98 10.35
C ILE A 493 7.40 -9.59 10.44
N LYS A 494 6.68 -9.26 11.51
CA LYS A 494 5.28 -9.63 11.68
C LYS A 494 4.40 -8.40 11.80
N PHE A 495 3.26 -8.44 11.13
CA PHE A 495 2.18 -7.47 11.29
C PHE A 495 0.97 -8.10 11.96
N GLY A 496 0.26 -7.29 12.74
CA GLY A 496 -1.05 -7.65 13.26
C GLY A 496 -1.86 -6.41 13.63
N TYR A 497 -3.08 -6.66 14.12
CA TYR A 497 -4.06 -5.61 14.39
C TYR A 497 -4.51 -5.67 15.85
N GLY A 498 -4.68 -4.52 16.49
CA GLY A 498 -5.10 -4.40 17.89
C GLY A 498 -3.93 -4.52 18.87
N ARG A 499 -4.11 -5.31 19.93
CA ARG A 499 -3.07 -5.52 20.95
C ARG A 499 -2.01 -6.50 20.46
N TYR A 500 -0.77 -6.27 20.84
CA TYR A 500 0.32 -7.24 20.77
C TYR A 500 0.85 -7.52 22.18
N GLY A 501 1.20 -8.77 22.50
CA GLY A 501 1.80 -9.15 23.78
C GLY A 501 3.26 -8.71 23.87
N LEU A 502 3.51 -7.40 23.82
CA LEU A 502 4.84 -6.80 23.74
C LEU A 502 5.73 -7.17 24.93
N GLU A 503 5.23 -6.93 26.14
CA GLU A 503 5.96 -7.17 27.40
C GLU A 503 6.24 -8.66 27.58
N ALA A 504 5.24 -9.49 27.25
CA ALA A 504 5.35 -10.95 27.30
C ALA A 504 6.39 -11.48 26.31
N HIS A 505 6.38 -11.01 25.05
CA HIS A 505 7.36 -11.40 24.06
C HIS A 505 8.77 -10.95 24.46
N ARG A 506 8.92 -9.70 24.92
CA ARG A 506 10.19 -9.15 25.38
C ARG A 506 10.79 -9.99 26.51
N ALA A 507 10.03 -10.22 27.58
CA ALA A 507 10.49 -11.02 28.71
C ALA A 507 10.85 -12.46 28.31
N ALA A 508 10.07 -13.06 27.40
CA ALA A 508 10.38 -14.38 26.86
C ALA A 508 11.67 -14.38 26.03
N GLY A 509 11.91 -13.35 25.21
CA GLY A 509 13.13 -13.18 24.43
C GLY A 509 14.37 -13.02 25.31
N GLU A 510 14.30 -12.14 26.32
CA GLU A 510 15.38 -11.90 27.29
C GLU A 510 15.71 -13.16 28.11
N ALA A 511 14.71 -14.00 28.41
CA ALA A 511 14.88 -15.29 29.08
C ALA A 511 15.33 -16.44 28.14
N GLY A 512 15.52 -16.17 26.83
CA GLY A 512 15.85 -17.20 25.84
C GLY A 512 14.72 -18.21 25.59
N LEU A 513 13.48 -17.86 25.93
CA LEU A 513 12.27 -18.66 25.72
C LEU A 513 11.56 -18.33 24.40
N ALA A 514 11.94 -17.27 23.71
CA ALA A 514 11.40 -16.82 22.42
C ALA A 514 12.53 -16.24 21.53
N PRO A 515 12.31 -16.04 20.22
CA PRO A 515 13.19 -15.21 19.42
C PRO A 515 13.35 -13.81 20.05
N ALA A 516 14.53 -13.20 19.94
CA ALA A 516 14.70 -11.85 20.46
C ALA A 516 13.81 -10.85 19.70
N LEU A 517 13.12 -9.96 20.43
CA LEU A 517 12.39 -8.84 19.84
C LEU A 517 13.38 -7.69 19.57
N LEU A 518 13.58 -7.37 18.28
CA LEU A 518 14.53 -6.35 17.83
C LEU A 518 13.91 -4.95 17.75
N GLY A 519 12.61 -4.89 17.47
CA GLY A 519 11.87 -3.63 17.36
C GLY A 519 10.36 -3.84 17.37
N TYR A 520 9.64 -2.80 17.78
CA TYR A 520 8.18 -2.76 17.77
C TYR A 520 7.70 -1.36 17.40
N SER A 521 6.69 -1.28 16.54
CA SER A 521 6.08 -0.02 16.15
C SER A 521 4.56 -0.14 16.13
N LYS A 522 3.88 0.79 16.80
CA LYS A 522 2.45 1.03 16.56
C LYS A 522 2.31 1.79 15.24
N LEU A 523 1.52 1.24 14.34
CA LEU A 523 1.19 1.83 13.05
C LEU A 523 -0.21 2.43 13.11
N THR A 524 -0.49 3.37 12.22
CA THR A 524 -1.79 4.02 12.09
C THR A 524 -2.93 3.01 11.90
N GLY A 525 -4.12 3.33 12.39
CA GLY A 525 -5.32 2.52 12.14
C GLY A 525 -5.29 1.18 12.89
N GLY A 526 -4.66 1.14 14.06
CA GLY A 526 -4.64 -0.03 14.95
C GLY A 526 -3.72 -1.17 14.52
N TRP A 527 -2.88 -0.97 13.49
CA TRP A 527 -1.88 -1.94 13.08
C TRP A 527 -0.63 -1.86 13.97
N TRP A 528 0.11 -2.95 14.05
CA TRP A 528 1.43 -2.97 14.65
C TRP A 528 2.39 -3.78 13.79
N MET A 529 3.67 -3.50 13.97
CA MET A 529 4.78 -4.25 13.37
C MET A 529 5.76 -4.66 14.47
N ALA A 530 6.19 -5.91 14.44
CA ALA A 530 7.24 -6.44 15.29
C ALA A 530 8.38 -7.01 14.42
N ALA A 531 9.59 -6.54 14.66
CA ALA A 531 10.82 -7.08 14.09
C ALA A 531 11.47 -8.00 15.12
N MET A 532 11.81 -9.22 14.75
CA MET A 532 12.38 -10.22 15.65
C MET A 532 13.47 -11.04 14.97
N GLU A 533 14.31 -11.67 15.78
CA GLU A 533 15.37 -12.57 15.35
C GLU A 533 14.82 -13.68 14.43
N LEU A 534 15.51 -13.93 13.31
CA LEU A 534 15.34 -15.18 12.59
C LEU A 534 16.16 -16.27 13.29
N LEU A 535 15.48 -17.20 13.97
CA LEU A 535 16.15 -18.31 14.66
C LEU A 535 17.04 -19.11 13.69
N HIS A 536 18.23 -19.47 14.17
CA HIS A 536 19.20 -20.28 13.44
C HIS A 536 18.65 -21.64 12.97
N GLU A 537 19.37 -22.24 12.01
CA GLU A 537 19.03 -23.56 11.47
C GLU A 537 18.81 -24.62 12.57
N GLY A 538 17.81 -25.48 12.35
CA GLY A 538 17.49 -26.62 13.21
C GLY A 538 16.23 -26.46 14.08
N PHE A 539 15.75 -25.23 14.31
CA PHE A 539 14.44 -25.04 14.95
C PHE A 539 13.31 -25.50 14.03
N GLN A 540 12.45 -26.37 14.53
CA GLN A 540 11.29 -26.89 13.82
C GLN A 540 10.04 -26.81 14.67
N SER A 541 8.91 -26.48 14.05
CA SER A 541 7.62 -26.47 14.73
C SER A 541 7.22 -27.87 15.18
N CYS A 542 6.70 -27.97 16.40
CA CYS A 542 6.12 -29.20 16.93
C CYS A 542 4.95 -29.73 16.08
N ALA A 543 4.25 -28.87 15.32
CA ALA A 543 3.24 -29.31 14.36
C ALA A 543 3.85 -30.14 13.20
N LYS A 544 5.11 -29.86 12.84
CA LYS A 544 5.83 -30.54 11.75
C LYS A 544 6.46 -31.86 12.21
N ILE A 545 7.18 -31.85 13.33
CA ILE A 545 7.95 -33.01 13.79
C ILE A 545 7.20 -33.88 14.81
N GLY A 546 6.03 -33.43 15.26
CA GLY A 546 5.31 -34.02 16.38
C GLY A 546 5.97 -33.73 17.72
N VAL A 547 5.20 -33.84 18.79
CA VAL A 547 5.74 -33.75 20.15
C VAL A 547 6.07 -35.18 20.61
N ASN A 548 7.35 -35.50 20.74
CA ASN A 548 7.81 -36.81 21.22
C ASN A 548 8.29 -36.74 22.68
N ARG A 549 8.47 -37.90 23.32
CA ARG A 549 8.86 -37.99 24.74
C ARG A 549 10.13 -37.18 25.06
N SER A 550 11.06 -37.06 24.12
CA SER A 550 12.35 -36.40 24.32
C SER A 550 12.24 -34.88 24.44
N CYS A 551 11.29 -34.23 23.76
CA CYS A 551 11.11 -32.77 23.83
C CYS A 551 10.01 -32.31 24.82
N LYS A 552 9.14 -33.21 25.33
CA LYS A 552 8.07 -32.83 26.29
C LYS A 552 8.60 -32.09 27.52
N SER A 553 9.73 -32.56 28.05
CA SER A 553 10.31 -31.99 29.27
C SER A 553 10.73 -30.53 29.08
N VAL A 554 11.41 -30.21 27.96
CA VAL A 554 11.82 -28.84 27.67
C VAL A 554 10.61 -27.96 27.41
N ILE A 555 9.61 -28.43 26.65
CA ILE A 555 8.40 -27.64 26.35
C ILE A 555 7.68 -27.27 27.65
N GLY A 556 7.44 -28.26 28.52
CA GLY A 556 6.77 -28.01 29.80
C GLY A 556 7.58 -27.12 30.74
N SER A 557 8.91 -27.21 30.72
CA SER A 557 9.76 -26.37 31.57
C SER A 557 9.84 -24.92 31.04
N SER A 558 9.89 -24.72 29.72
CA SER A 558 9.86 -23.39 29.11
C SER A 558 8.53 -22.67 29.36
N ILE A 559 7.40 -23.37 29.28
CA ILE A 559 6.08 -22.77 29.57
C ILE A 559 5.96 -22.44 31.06
N ARG A 560 6.40 -23.32 31.97
CA ARG A 560 6.44 -22.99 33.41
C ARG A 560 7.35 -21.81 33.72
N ALA A 561 8.51 -21.71 33.07
CA ALA A 561 9.39 -20.56 33.22
C ALA A 561 8.69 -19.27 32.74
N PHE A 562 7.99 -19.34 31.61
CA PHE A 562 7.18 -18.22 31.10
C PHE A 562 6.07 -17.79 32.07
N HIS A 563 5.34 -18.76 32.65
CA HIS A 563 4.33 -18.50 33.68
C HIS A 563 4.92 -17.94 34.97
N SER A 564 6.12 -18.39 35.38
CA SER A 564 6.79 -17.88 36.58
C SER A 564 7.19 -16.41 36.49
N MET A 565 7.28 -15.86 35.27
CA MET A 565 7.47 -14.43 35.02
C MET A 565 6.15 -13.63 35.08
N GLY A 566 5.01 -14.29 35.36
CA GLY A 566 3.69 -13.66 35.47
C GLY A 566 2.89 -13.58 34.17
N PHE A 567 3.41 -14.15 33.08
CA PHE A 567 2.78 -14.08 31.76
C PHE A 567 2.00 -15.34 31.40
N VAL A 568 1.04 -15.19 30.49
CA VAL A 568 0.28 -16.26 29.83
C VAL A 568 0.36 -16.04 28.33
N HIS A 569 0.34 -17.13 27.55
CA HIS A 569 0.49 -17.08 26.10
C HIS A 569 -0.86 -17.03 25.40
N GLY A 570 -1.85 -17.80 25.88
CA GLY A 570 -3.22 -17.83 25.38
C GLY A 570 -3.44 -18.61 24.08
N ASP A 571 -2.50 -18.57 23.13
CA ASP A 571 -2.55 -19.35 21.89
C ASP A 571 -1.51 -20.49 21.83
N LEU A 572 -1.35 -21.25 22.92
CA LEU A 572 -0.48 -22.42 22.90
C LEU A 572 -1.02 -23.48 21.93
N ARG A 573 -0.18 -23.90 20.99
CA ARG A 573 -0.44 -24.99 20.05
C ARG A 573 0.87 -25.47 19.45
N ALA A 574 0.86 -26.67 18.88
CA ALA A 574 2.06 -27.27 18.29
C ALA A 574 2.70 -26.38 17.20
N SER A 575 1.92 -25.56 16.49
CA SER A 575 2.43 -24.63 15.47
C SER A 575 3.10 -23.37 16.05
N ASN A 576 2.88 -23.08 17.33
CA ASN A 576 3.43 -21.90 18.03
C ASN A 576 4.59 -22.27 18.97
N ILE A 577 5.07 -23.51 18.91
CA ILE A 577 6.20 -24.02 19.67
C ILE A 577 7.24 -24.56 18.70
N LEU A 578 8.43 -23.99 18.74
CA LEU A 578 9.58 -24.42 17.97
C LEU A 578 10.56 -25.14 18.90
N VAL A 579 11.11 -26.26 18.43
CA VAL A 579 12.13 -27.00 19.17
C VAL A 579 13.32 -27.32 18.28
N ARG A 580 14.49 -27.39 18.89
CA ARG A 580 15.75 -27.80 18.25
C ARG A 580 16.45 -28.79 19.16
N ARG A 581 17.14 -29.77 18.57
CA ARG A 581 18.08 -30.63 19.29
C ARG A 581 19.50 -30.20 18.92
N TYR A 582 20.29 -29.81 19.91
CA TYR A 582 21.68 -29.39 19.75
C TYR A 582 22.50 -30.02 20.89
N ASP A 583 23.62 -30.67 20.57
CA ASP A 583 24.50 -31.36 21.53
C ASP A 583 23.75 -32.22 22.57
N ASP A 584 22.84 -33.07 22.07
CA ASP A 584 21.96 -33.94 22.88
C ASP A 584 21.00 -33.26 23.86
N GLN A 585 20.93 -31.93 23.85
CA GLN A 585 19.96 -31.14 24.60
C GLN A 585 18.84 -30.66 23.67
N TRP A 586 17.64 -30.54 24.24
CA TRP A 586 16.52 -29.93 23.55
C TRP A 586 16.38 -28.48 23.99
N GLU A 587 16.16 -27.61 23.01
CA GLU A 587 15.80 -26.21 23.20
C GLU A 587 14.36 -26.00 22.74
N CYS A 588 13.69 -25.05 23.37
CA CYS A 588 12.32 -24.65 23.06
C CYS A 588 12.25 -23.14 22.88
N ARG A 589 11.47 -22.69 21.88
CA ARG A 589 11.13 -21.29 21.62
C ARG A 589 9.63 -21.18 21.39
N LEU A 590 9.00 -20.26 22.13
CA LEU A 590 7.61 -19.84 21.94
C LEU A 590 7.57 -18.75 20.88
N ILE A 591 6.55 -18.79 20.02
CA ILE A 591 6.29 -17.76 19.00
C ILE A 591 4.80 -17.42 19.00
N ASP A 592 4.41 -16.34 18.32
CA ASP A 592 3.00 -15.93 18.13
C ASP A 592 2.36 -15.34 19.40
N PHE A 593 2.91 -14.21 19.89
CA PHE A 593 2.51 -13.52 21.12
C PHE A 593 1.29 -12.59 20.97
N ASP A 594 0.45 -12.77 19.96
CA ASP A 594 -0.66 -11.84 19.66
C ASP A 594 -1.68 -11.75 20.81
N TRP A 595 -1.85 -12.84 21.57
CA TRP A 595 -2.79 -12.89 22.69
C TRP A 595 -2.11 -12.82 24.05
N ALA A 596 -0.78 -12.91 24.08
CA ALA A 596 -0.02 -13.03 25.30
C ALA A 596 -0.06 -11.75 26.15
N GLY A 597 0.19 -11.90 27.45
CA GLY A 597 0.25 -10.79 28.40
C GLY A 597 0.21 -11.29 29.84
N TYR A 598 -0.05 -10.40 30.79
CA TYR A 598 -0.10 -10.77 32.20
C TYR A 598 -1.29 -11.70 32.51
N ASN A 599 -1.03 -12.68 33.37
CA ASN A 599 -2.03 -13.66 33.81
C ASN A 599 -3.32 -12.97 34.30
N GLY A 600 -4.46 -13.32 33.69
CA GLY A 600 -5.77 -12.78 34.05
C GLY A 600 -6.05 -11.34 33.61
N GLN A 601 -5.08 -10.62 33.03
CA GLN A 601 -5.26 -9.22 32.61
C GLN A 601 -5.54 -9.08 31.11
N VAL A 602 -5.12 -10.05 30.31
CA VAL A 602 -5.42 -10.11 28.88
C VAL A 602 -6.62 -11.01 28.62
N LYS A 603 -7.43 -10.66 27.61
CA LYS A 603 -8.62 -11.41 27.19
C LYS A 603 -8.43 -12.04 25.82
N TYR A 604 -9.12 -13.16 25.59
CA TYR A 604 -9.23 -13.76 24.26
C TYR A 604 -10.01 -12.85 23.29
N PRO A 605 -9.61 -12.79 22.00
CA PRO A 605 -10.40 -12.11 20.98
C PRO A 605 -11.73 -12.84 20.75
N TYR A 606 -12.63 -12.22 19.99
CA TYR A 606 -13.83 -12.90 19.49
C TYR A 606 -13.46 -13.95 18.45
N GLY A 607 -14.21 -15.06 18.41
CA GLY A 607 -14.00 -16.15 17.47
C GLY A 607 -13.16 -17.31 18.01
N VAL A 608 -12.96 -17.41 19.33
CA VAL A 608 -12.11 -18.43 19.95
C VAL A 608 -13.00 -19.54 20.53
N TYR A 609 -13.15 -20.61 19.75
CA TYR A 609 -13.98 -21.76 20.10
C TYR A 609 -13.18 -23.05 20.08
N ARG A 610 -13.61 -24.04 20.86
CA ARG A 610 -13.16 -25.42 20.70
C ARG A 610 -13.77 -26.00 19.42
N THR A 611 -12.94 -26.60 18.58
CA THR A 611 -13.38 -27.31 17.36
C THR A 611 -12.88 -28.76 17.38
N SER A 612 -13.29 -29.56 16.40
CA SER A 612 -12.78 -30.93 16.21
C SER A 612 -11.28 -30.96 15.87
N SER A 613 -10.73 -29.88 15.33
CA SER A 613 -9.32 -29.76 14.93
C SER A 613 -8.48 -28.90 15.89
N MET A 614 -9.11 -28.18 16.82
CA MET A 614 -8.43 -27.26 17.72
C MET A 614 -9.03 -27.34 19.12
N PHE A 615 -8.26 -27.92 20.05
CA PHE A 615 -8.61 -27.95 21.46
C PHE A 615 -8.54 -26.55 22.08
N ARG A 616 -9.52 -26.23 22.93
CA ARG A 616 -9.54 -25.06 23.84
C ARG A 616 -10.10 -25.51 25.19
N PRO A 617 -9.75 -24.89 26.33
CA PRO A 617 -10.22 -25.32 27.66
C PRO A 617 -11.75 -25.33 27.82
N MET A 618 -12.47 -24.43 27.14
CA MET A 618 -13.93 -24.36 27.12
C MET A 618 -14.46 -24.33 25.69
N ALA A 619 -15.76 -24.55 25.50
CA ALA A 619 -16.40 -24.53 24.18
C ALA A 619 -16.32 -23.14 23.51
N ASN A 620 -16.48 -22.09 24.30
CA ASN A 620 -16.33 -20.69 23.90
C ASN A 620 -15.42 -19.98 24.90
N MET A 621 -14.40 -19.28 24.39
CA MET A 621 -13.43 -18.54 25.18
C MET A 621 -13.54 -17.01 24.96
N ASP A 622 -14.45 -16.55 24.09
CA ASP A 622 -14.55 -15.14 23.69
C ASP A 622 -14.58 -14.20 24.89
N GLN A 623 -13.67 -13.21 24.88
CA GLN A 623 -13.55 -12.18 25.92
C GLN A 623 -13.26 -12.69 27.34
N LEU A 624 -13.06 -13.99 27.54
CA LEU A 624 -12.62 -14.51 28.83
C LEU A 624 -11.18 -14.08 29.12
N PRO A 625 -10.84 -13.78 30.39
CA PRO A 625 -9.45 -13.62 30.79
C PRO A 625 -8.64 -14.87 30.43
N ILE A 626 -7.45 -14.66 29.88
CA ILE A 626 -6.48 -15.71 29.61
C ILE A 626 -5.74 -15.97 30.91
N THR A 627 -5.67 -17.23 31.33
CA THR A 627 -5.06 -17.62 32.60
C THR A 627 -4.02 -18.72 32.41
N VAL A 628 -3.19 -18.91 33.44
CA VAL A 628 -2.21 -20.02 33.49
C VAL A 628 -2.93 -21.37 33.35
N GLU A 629 -4.08 -21.55 33.97
CA GLU A 629 -4.87 -22.79 33.88
C GLU A 629 -5.33 -23.07 32.44
N HIS A 630 -5.64 -22.03 31.66
CA HIS A 630 -5.97 -22.18 30.25
C HIS A 630 -4.78 -22.68 29.42
N ASP A 631 -3.61 -22.11 29.64
CA ASP A 631 -2.35 -22.54 29.00
C ASP A 631 -1.98 -23.97 29.41
N GLU A 632 -2.06 -24.30 30.71
CA GLU A 632 -1.75 -25.62 31.25
C GLU A 632 -2.69 -26.70 30.71
N ALA A 633 -4.00 -26.43 30.64
CA ALA A 633 -4.97 -27.36 30.06
C ALA A 633 -4.69 -27.61 28.57
N THR A 634 -4.34 -26.56 27.83
CA THR A 634 -4.00 -26.66 26.40
C THR A 634 -2.69 -27.42 26.18
N LEU A 635 -1.69 -27.15 27.02
CA LEU A 635 -0.42 -27.87 27.04
C LEU A 635 -0.64 -29.35 27.38
N ALA A 636 -1.39 -29.66 28.42
CA ALA A 636 -1.67 -31.04 28.83
C ALA A 636 -2.31 -31.82 27.69
N ASN A 637 -3.34 -31.27 27.03
CA ASN A 637 -3.99 -31.89 25.87
C ASN A 637 -2.97 -32.19 24.75
N MET A 638 -2.17 -31.18 24.39
CA MET A 638 -1.13 -31.31 23.36
C MET A 638 -0.09 -32.39 23.71
N LEU A 639 0.35 -32.46 24.98
CA LEU A 639 1.31 -33.47 25.44
C LEU A 639 0.68 -34.87 25.53
N THR A 640 -0.64 -35.01 25.70
CA THR A 640 -1.32 -36.31 25.72
C THR A 640 -1.63 -36.89 24.35
N GLU A 641 -1.94 -36.05 23.35
CA GLU A 641 -2.22 -36.47 21.96
C GLU A 641 -0.97 -36.96 21.19
N CYS A 642 0.20 -36.88 21.81
CA CYS A 642 1.46 -37.36 21.26
C CYS A 642 1.44 -38.88 21.05
N ARG A 643 1.54 -39.32 19.78
CA ARG A 643 1.73 -40.74 19.42
C ARG A 643 2.94 -41.33 20.17
N LYS A 644 2.76 -42.56 20.68
CA LYS A 644 3.83 -43.37 21.27
C LYS A 644 4.99 -43.57 20.32
#